data_AF-A0AA35R3E7-F1
#
_entry.id   AF-A0AA35R3E7-F1
#
_cell.length_a   1.000
_cell.length_b   1.000
_cell.length_c   1.000
_cell.angle_alpha   90.00
_cell.angle_beta   90.00
_cell.angle_gamma   90.00
#
_symmetry.space_group_name_H-M   'P 1'
#
loop_
_entity.id
_entity.type
_entity.pdbx_description
1 polymer ?
#
loop_
_entity_poly.entity_id
_entity_poly.type
_entity_poly.pdbx_seq_one_letter_code
_entity_poly.pdbx_strand_id
1 'polypeptide(L)'
;MSGSGGSERVLSRDEFMQMAAASTAAKAKRGRRSEPVVPPPSERWERRHRAQSFIQGKELDELEVEVETGLYENVDLSYGSRMPVLLAHICFSFLWWSVFDALLPMLWFFPLCALQVSGYEPIFLLCFSPILALWTPIRQALATPPALLVLRLLTLVGVASYQSPNAITRLAVLAVGNFFALLAFVSMWWNRSKLDRDRAIHTHILGFFLMLAVRVWFSSFNPIFTNLLYNNVATGVGVVLSLYLFLQDWRTPIITSTDLPSGKIHRNKESDKYPGLLATGLGFGALMFLTLMMFGDVSIVPRWAVAPYPNRGPDPNPWSFLVMLGLVLGVVLMSHRSDKLGGLTWHAIGLASGLGLYYLQSYFAFFEGCLLSIYTASLWPHLSKRLVHYPPGKVLSLAILTWVLLCITSVWIVAYNFVPGGTVTRERTDVLIAVMVFLVALASRDCEMGEEGRREEKGGVREGGEGEKVGGGGKEREGLRQRVVGKLPPISEEEEEEEEGMDFEVDSTGSSVHEERALELLATEEKECLRFRHRANRVAIGILLLALLGFAYRYHPISPTRQTEHPTMFSAGIWAFHFGYDNDAKPSMERAAQFINNSGVDVIGLMETDAARPYIGNHDLGSWLSERLDVYVDYGPGTDTHTWGAMVLSKFPIVRSEHHLLPSPHGEVAPGLVVTVNVSGTLVDFFCVHFGNDEDELDRKLQADYTAEVLATARNPVVLISYLTNKPHGDGYKTITGRGMVKVKKPTHVCLSTK
;
A
#
# COMPACT_ATOMS: atom_id res chain seq x y z
N MET A 1 60.93 70.11 27.27
CA MET A 1 60.17 70.10 28.53
C MET A 1 58.76 69.68 28.16
N SER A 2 58.11 68.62 28.63
CA SER A 2 58.25 67.78 29.83
C SER A 2 57.70 66.38 29.51
N GLY A 3 58.38 65.32 29.93
CA GLY A 3 57.93 63.94 29.81
C GLY A 3 57.04 63.52 30.98
N SER A 4 56.13 62.57 30.73
CA SER A 4 55.44 61.81 31.77
C SER A 4 55.81 60.33 31.61
N GLY A 5 56.25 59.73 32.72
CA GLY A 5 56.68 58.34 32.80
C GLY A 5 55.54 57.41 33.22
N GLY A 6 55.47 56.25 32.58
CA GLY A 6 54.73 55.09 33.05
C GLY A 6 55.72 54.00 33.45
N SER A 7 55.69 53.61 34.73
CA SER A 7 56.47 52.50 35.28
C SER A 7 55.67 51.21 35.11
N GLU A 8 56.11 50.29 34.26
CA GLU A 8 55.61 48.91 34.25
C GLU A 8 56.07 48.17 35.51
N ARG A 9 55.12 47.57 36.23
CA ARG A 9 55.38 46.78 37.44
C ARG A 9 55.53 45.32 37.01
N VAL A 10 56.76 44.81 37.03
CA VAL A 10 57.04 43.39 36.77
C VAL A 10 56.70 42.58 38.03
N LEU A 11 55.72 41.67 37.91
CA LEU A 11 55.31 40.76 38.98
C LEU A 11 56.46 39.81 39.34
N SER A 12 56.66 39.59 40.64
CA SER A 12 57.69 38.68 41.13
C SER A 12 57.29 37.22 40.92
N ARG A 13 58.30 36.33 40.81
CA ARG A 13 58.09 34.89 40.59
C ARG A 13 57.23 34.23 41.69
N ASP A 14 57.26 34.77 42.90
CA ASP A 14 56.49 34.28 44.04
C ASP A 14 55.01 34.68 43.98
N GLU A 15 54.70 35.86 43.43
CA GLU A 15 53.30 36.28 43.19
C GLU A 15 52.65 35.45 42.08
N PHE A 16 53.40 35.09 41.03
CA PHE A 16 52.92 34.18 39.99
C PHE A 16 52.66 32.76 40.53
N MET A 17 53.54 32.26 41.41
CA MET A 17 53.39 30.95 42.04
C MET A 17 52.22 30.91 43.03
N GLN A 18 51.94 32.01 43.75
CA GLN A 18 50.77 32.11 44.62
C GLN A 18 49.45 32.17 43.83
N MET A 19 49.41 32.86 42.69
CA MET A 19 48.25 32.86 41.80
C MET A 19 48.01 31.48 41.15
N ALA A 20 49.07 30.78 40.76
CA ALA A 20 48.97 29.41 40.24
C ALA A 20 48.49 28.42 41.32
N ALA A 21 48.96 28.55 42.56
CA ALA A 21 48.52 27.74 43.69
C ALA A 21 47.04 28.01 44.06
N ALA A 22 46.59 29.27 43.99
CA ALA A 22 45.20 29.65 44.24
C ALA A 22 44.24 29.12 43.16
N SER A 23 44.66 29.13 41.88
CA SER A 23 43.92 28.52 40.76
C SER A 23 43.78 26.99 40.92
N THR A 24 44.85 26.34 41.39
CA THR A 24 44.86 24.88 41.62
C THR A 24 44.00 24.49 42.83
N ALA A 25 44.01 25.32 43.90
CA ALA A 25 43.15 25.12 45.07
C ALA A 25 41.66 25.41 44.79
N ALA A 26 41.35 26.35 43.88
CA ALA A 26 39.99 26.60 43.42
C ALA A 26 39.43 25.44 42.57
N LYS A 27 40.28 24.76 41.79
CA LYS A 27 39.94 23.52 41.08
C LYS A 27 39.72 22.33 42.03
N ALA A 28 40.45 22.26 43.15
CA ALA A 28 40.31 21.17 44.12
C ALA A 28 39.05 21.26 45.01
N LYS A 29 38.39 22.43 45.09
CA LYS A 29 37.17 22.66 45.89
C LYS A 29 35.85 22.49 45.11
N ARG A 30 35.87 22.40 43.78
CA ARG A 30 34.72 21.91 42.99
C ARG A 30 34.72 20.39 43.06
N GLY A 31 33.69 19.84 43.69
CA GLY A 31 33.61 18.43 44.09
C GLY A 31 33.96 17.43 42.98
N ARG A 32 34.51 16.28 43.41
CA ARG A 32 34.66 15.04 42.64
C ARG A 32 33.36 14.72 41.87
N ARG A 33 33.21 15.21 40.64
CA ARG A 33 32.59 14.44 39.57
C ARG A 33 33.70 13.53 39.04
N SER A 34 33.42 12.24 39.01
CA SER A 34 34.26 11.26 38.31
C SER A 34 34.58 11.81 36.92
N GLU A 35 35.87 11.96 36.59
CA GLU A 35 36.27 12.20 35.20
C GLU A 35 35.60 11.15 34.32
N PRO A 36 34.95 11.53 33.20
CA PRO A 36 34.40 10.56 32.29
C PRO A 36 35.57 9.71 31.77
N VAL A 37 35.53 8.42 32.07
CA VAL A 37 36.52 7.45 31.57
C VAL A 37 36.46 7.50 30.05
N VAL A 38 37.48 8.09 29.43
CA VAL A 38 37.58 8.18 27.98
C VAL A 38 37.76 6.76 27.42
N PRO A 39 36.81 6.23 26.62
CA PRO A 39 36.89 4.87 26.14
C PRO A 39 38.04 4.68 25.13
N PRO A 40 38.60 3.45 25.04
CA PRO A 40 39.68 3.14 24.11
C PRO A 40 39.28 3.39 22.64
N PRO A 41 40.25 3.62 21.72
CA PRO A 41 39.96 4.00 20.33
C PRO A 41 39.04 3.04 19.56
N SER A 42 39.11 1.73 19.84
CA SER A 42 38.23 0.71 19.26
C SER A 42 36.77 0.88 19.66
N GLU A 43 36.50 1.13 20.95
CA GLU A 43 35.15 1.44 21.44
C GLU A 43 34.65 2.79 20.94
N ARG A 44 35.55 3.76 20.74
CA ARG A 44 35.23 5.08 20.19
C ARG A 44 34.77 4.98 18.75
N TRP A 45 35.39 4.12 17.94
CA TRP A 45 34.99 3.86 16.56
C TRP A 45 33.62 3.17 16.48
N GLU A 46 33.38 2.14 17.30
CA GLU A 46 32.06 1.51 17.38
C GLU A 46 30.98 2.46 17.94
N ARG A 47 31.29 3.37 18.89
CA ARG A 47 30.35 4.36 19.43
C ARG A 47 30.07 5.53 18.47
N ARG A 48 31.08 5.98 17.70
CA ARG A 48 30.94 7.05 16.67
C ARG A 48 29.99 6.67 15.54
N HIS A 49 29.95 5.39 15.15
CA HIS A 49 28.98 4.90 14.15
C HIS A 49 27.55 4.78 14.72
N ARG A 50 27.36 4.69 16.04
CA ARG A 50 26.05 4.49 16.70
C ARG A 50 25.21 5.78 16.88
N ALA A 51 25.81 6.96 16.72
CA ALA A 51 25.22 8.23 17.13
C ALA A 51 24.17 8.85 16.16
N GLN A 52 23.78 8.20 15.07
CA GLN A 52 22.74 8.74 14.17
C GLN A 52 21.30 8.63 14.71
N SER A 53 21.07 7.91 15.81
CA SER A 53 19.75 7.30 16.05
C SER A 53 18.88 7.92 17.15
N PHE A 54 19.27 9.04 17.79
CA PHE A 54 18.64 9.37 19.09
C PHE A 54 18.53 10.84 19.49
N ILE A 55 18.45 11.75 18.52
CA ILE A 55 18.33 13.17 18.86
C ILE A 55 16.86 13.52 19.19
N GLN A 56 15.86 13.12 18.39
CA GLN A 56 14.44 13.33 18.72
C GLN A 56 13.84 12.25 19.64
N GLY A 57 13.45 12.68 20.86
CA GLY A 57 12.75 11.87 21.87
C GLY A 57 13.43 11.86 23.23
N LYS A 58 14.67 12.36 23.30
CA LYS A 58 15.41 12.60 24.53
C LYS A 58 15.09 13.99 25.07
N GLU A 59 15.06 14.10 26.39
CA GLU A 59 15.10 15.43 27.02
C GLU A 59 16.46 16.07 26.72
N LEU A 60 16.50 17.39 26.58
CA LEU A 60 17.73 18.13 26.20
C LEU A 60 18.91 17.77 27.12
N ASP A 61 18.62 17.54 28.40
CA ASP A 61 19.59 17.16 29.44
C ASP A 61 20.21 15.77 29.19
N GLU A 62 19.47 14.81 28.61
CA GLU A 62 20.02 13.49 28.24
C GLU A 62 20.94 13.60 27.02
N LEU A 63 20.56 14.46 26.06
CA LEU A 63 21.31 14.68 24.84
C LEU A 63 22.61 15.44 25.14
N GLU A 64 22.57 16.41 26.05
CA GLU A 64 23.72 17.16 26.55
C GLU A 64 24.80 16.23 27.15
N VAL A 65 24.39 15.25 27.97
CA VAL A 65 25.30 14.25 28.57
C VAL A 65 25.97 13.39 27.50
N GLU A 66 25.25 12.99 26.44
CA GLU A 66 25.85 12.18 25.38
C GLU A 66 26.77 12.99 24.46
N VAL A 67 26.44 14.25 24.22
CA VAL A 67 27.33 15.20 23.54
C VAL A 67 28.61 15.40 24.36
N GLU A 68 28.52 15.49 25.68
CA GLU A 68 29.68 15.56 26.60
C GLU A 68 30.57 14.30 26.50
N THR A 69 30.00 13.13 26.23
CA THR A 69 30.78 11.89 26.01
C THR A 69 31.45 11.77 24.63
N GLY A 70 31.27 12.76 23.74
CA GLY A 70 31.85 12.77 22.40
C GLY A 70 31.15 11.84 21.40
N LEU A 71 29.90 11.43 21.68
CA LEU A 71 29.18 10.46 20.85
C LEU A 71 28.86 11.02 19.45
N TYR A 72 28.58 12.32 19.34
CA TYR A 72 28.05 12.98 18.13
C TYR A 72 29.05 13.85 17.35
N GLU A 73 30.35 13.72 17.61
CA GLU A 73 31.38 14.65 17.13
C GLU A 73 31.63 14.61 15.61
N ASN A 74 31.18 13.56 14.88
CA ASN A 74 31.42 13.36 13.43
C ASN A 74 30.26 12.65 12.69
N VAL A 75 29.01 12.96 13.03
CA VAL A 75 27.84 12.27 12.48
C VAL A 75 27.29 13.00 11.25
N ASP A 76 27.47 12.41 10.05
CA ASP A 76 26.83 12.90 8.82
C ASP A 76 25.38 12.38 8.74
N LEU A 77 24.41 13.21 9.12
CA LEU A 77 22.97 12.89 9.06
C LEU A 77 22.41 12.86 7.63
N SER A 78 23.13 13.46 6.67
CA SER A 78 22.72 13.57 5.26
C SER A 78 22.90 12.26 4.48
N TYR A 79 23.72 11.34 4.98
CA TYR A 79 24.11 10.13 4.25
C TYR A 79 22.91 9.24 3.86
N GLY A 80 21.92 9.10 4.75
CA GLY A 80 20.69 8.34 4.47
C GLY A 80 19.63 9.08 3.66
N SER A 81 19.78 10.40 3.44
CA SER A 81 18.85 11.19 2.61
C SER A 81 19.28 11.26 1.14
N ARG A 82 20.44 10.69 0.79
CA ARG A 82 20.98 10.64 -0.58
C ARG A 82 20.04 9.92 -1.54
N MET A 83 19.93 10.41 -2.78
CA MET A 83 19.02 9.85 -3.79
C MET A 83 19.24 8.37 -4.08
N PRO A 84 20.47 7.86 -4.24
CA PRO A 84 20.67 6.44 -4.51
C PRO A 84 20.11 5.52 -3.41
N VAL A 85 20.21 5.95 -2.15
CA VAL A 85 19.68 5.20 -0.99
C VAL A 85 18.15 5.20 -1.00
N LEU A 86 17.54 6.36 -1.23
CA LEU A 86 16.09 6.50 -1.37
C LEU A 86 15.55 5.59 -2.49
N LEU A 87 16.15 5.65 -3.67
CA LEU A 87 15.74 4.83 -4.82
C LEU A 87 15.90 3.33 -4.53
N ALA A 88 16.98 2.92 -3.85
CA ALA A 88 17.18 1.52 -3.48
C ALA A 88 16.08 1.01 -2.52
N HIS A 89 15.69 1.80 -1.52
CA HIS A 89 14.59 1.45 -0.63
C HIS A 89 13.22 1.41 -1.33
N ILE A 90 12.97 2.31 -2.29
CA ILE A 90 11.73 2.31 -3.09
C ILE A 90 11.67 1.04 -3.95
N CYS A 91 12.75 0.70 -4.67
CA CYS A 91 12.80 -0.51 -5.48
C CYS A 91 12.67 -1.79 -4.64
N PHE A 92 13.28 -1.84 -3.46
CA PHE A 92 13.09 -2.96 -2.55
C PHE A 92 11.65 -3.03 -2.02
N SER A 93 11.03 -1.88 -1.71
CA SER A 93 9.63 -1.83 -1.30
C SER A 93 8.67 -2.26 -2.41
N PHE A 94 8.98 -1.96 -3.67
CA PHE A 94 8.25 -2.52 -4.83
C PHE A 94 8.29 -4.05 -4.86
N LEU A 95 9.45 -4.66 -4.61
CA LEU A 95 9.58 -6.13 -4.52
C LEU A 95 8.77 -6.68 -3.34
N TRP A 96 8.81 -5.99 -2.19
CA TRP A 96 8.02 -6.34 -1.02
C TRP A 96 6.52 -6.33 -1.31
N TRP A 97 6.01 -5.26 -1.91
CA TRP A 97 4.60 -5.14 -2.30
C TRP A 97 4.18 -6.21 -3.29
N SER A 98 5.05 -6.51 -4.25
CA SER A 98 4.81 -7.56 -5.23
C SER A 98 4.65 -8.94 -4.58
N VAL A 99 5.50 -9.27 -3.59
CA VAL A 99 5.41 -10.52 -2.83
C VAL A 99 4.15 -10.55 -1.97
N PHE A 100 3.81 -9.43 -1.31
CA PHE A 100 2.63 -9.31 -0.45
C PHE A 100 1.32 -9.45 -1.23
N ASP A 101 1.18 -8.71 -2.33
CA ASP A 101 0.00 -8.72 -3.21
C ASP A 101 -0.23 -10.09 -3.86
N ALA A 102 0.83 -10.83 -4.20
CA ALA A 102 0.72 -12.12 -4.89
C ALA A 102 0.18 -13.27 -4.01
N LEU A 103 0.21 -13.15 -2.67
CA LEU A 103 -0.15 -14.26 -1.79
C LEU A 103 -1.65 -14.57 -1.80
N LEU A 104 -2.50 -13.54 -1.73
CA LEU A 104 -3.94 -13.73 -1.64
C LEU A 104 -4.52 -14.40 -2.90
N PRO A 105 -4.15 -13.99 -4.14
CA PRO A 105 -4.55 -14.71 -5.35
C PRO A 105 -4.08 -16.16 -5.38
N MET A 106 -2.85 -16.42 -4.93
CA MET A 106 -2.30 -17.76 -4.90
C MET A 106 -3.01 -18.66 -3.88
N LEU A 107 -3.44 -18.11 -2.75
CA LEU A 107 -4.25 -18.83 -1.77
C LEU A 107 -5.64 -19.15 -2.33
N TRP A 108 -6.29 -18.15 -2.93
CA TRP A 108 -7.66 -18.26 -3.44
C TRP A 108 -7.79 -19.18 -4.65
N PHE A 109 -6.71 -19.36 -5.43
CA PHE A 109 -6.67 -20.28 -6.57
C PHE A 109 -7.21 -21.69 -6.23
N PHE A 110 -6.88 -22.25 -5.07
CA PHE A 110 -7.29 -23.61 -4.72
C PHE A 110 -8.78 -23.72 -4.37
N PRO A 111 -9.35 -22.87 -3.48
CA PRO A 111 -10.78 -22.84 -3.27
C PRO A 111 -11.58 -22.57 -4.54
N LEU A 112 -11.06 -21.73 -5.43
CA LEU A 112 -11.70 -21.42 -6.70
C LEU A 112 -11.80 -22.66 -7.59
N CYS A 113 -10.72 -23.43 -7.75
CA CYS A 113 -10.75 -24.66 -8.54
C CYS A 113 -11.58 -25.79 -7.91
N ALA A 114 -11.62 -25.86 -6.58
CA ALA A 114 -12.36 -26.89 -5.86
C ALA A 114 -13.84 -26.53 -5.63
N LEU A 115 -14.20 -25.26 -5.79
CA LEU A 115 -15.49 -24.66 -5.40
C LEU A 115 -15.87 -24.98 -3.93
N GLN A 116 -14.86 -25.07 -3.06
CA GLN A 116 -14.99 -25.35 -1.63
C GLN A 116 -13.70 -24.99 -0.90
N VAL A 117 -13.73 -24.99 0.44
CA VAL A 117 -12.51 -24.88 1.26
C VAL A 117 -11.56 -26.04 0.93
N SER A 118 -10.34 -25.73 0.50
CA SER A 118 -9.40 -26.68 -0.09
C SER A 118 -8.47 -27.34 0.95
N GLY A 119 -8.38 -26.80 2.16
CA GLY A 119 -7.50 -27.26 3.24
C GLY A 119 -6.11 -26.61 3.27
N TYR A 120 -5.79 -25.74 2.31
CA TYR A 120 -4.51 -24.99 2.27
C TYR A 120 -4.59 -23.64 2.98
N GLU A 121 -5.80 -23.19 3.33
CA GLU A 121 -6.09 -21.92 4.00
C GLU A 121 -5.27 -21.69 5.28
N PRO A 122 -4.94 -22.71 6.12
CA PRO A 122 -4.11 -22.50 7.30
C PRO A 122 -2.72 -21.94 6.99
N ILE A 123 -2.20 -22.05 5.76
CA ILE A 123 -0.91 -21.46 5.39
C ILE A 123 -0.91 -19.93 5.57
N PHE A 124 -2.08 -19.30 5.52
CA PHE A 124 -2.24 -17.88 5.75
C PHE A 124 -1.83 -17.44 7.16
N LEU A 125 -1.79 -18.36 8.13
CA LEU A 125 -1.28 -18.10 9.47
C LEU A 125 0.19 -17.64 9.46
N LEU A 126 0.96 -17.95 8.41
CA LEU A 126 2.32 -17.45 8.24
C LEU A 126 2.38 -15.93 8.09
N CYS A 127 1.30 -15.27 7.65
CA CYS A 127 1.20 -13.82 7.63
C CYS A 127 1.25 -13.22 9.05
N PHE A 128 0.96 -13.99 10.10
CA PHE A 128 1.06 -13.51 11.47
C PHE A 128 2.48 -13.49 12.03
N SER A 129 3.52 -13.65 11.20
CA SER A 129 4.93 -13.60 11.59
C SER A 129 5.31 -12.41 12.50
N PRO A 130 4.71 -11.20 12.40
CA PRO A 130 4.99 -10.11 13.34
C PRO A 130 4.74 -10.44 14.82
N ILE A 131 3.92 -11.47 15.12
CA ILE A 131 3.70 -11.94 16.50
C ILE A 131 5.00 -12.36 17.18
N LEU A 132 6.00 -12.80 16.41
CA LEU A 132 7.32 -13.16 16.91
C LEU A 132 8.05 -11.96 17.54
N ALA A 133 7.73 -10.74 17.11
CA ALA A 133 8.27 -9.51 17.68
C ALA A 133 7.69 -9.17 19.07
N LEU A 134 6.76 -9.97 19.61
CA LEU A 134 6.35 -9.89 21.02
C LEU A 134 7.50 -10.30 21.95
N TRP A 135 8.36 -11.23 21.52
CA TRP A 135 9.53 -11.63 22.27
C TRP A 135 10.67 -10.65 22.05
N THR A 136 11.09 -9.98 23.14
CA THR A 136 12.17 -8.99 23.10
C THR A 136 13.48 -9.49 22.47
N PRO A 137 13.98 -10.71 22.75
CA PRO A 137 15.21 -11.20 22.14
C PRO A 137 15.11 -11.33 20.61
N ILE A 138 13.97 -11.80 20.11
CA ILE A 138 13.71 -11.91 18.66
C ILE A 138 13.69 -10.52 18.05
N ARG A 139 12.94 -9.60 18.65
CA ARG A 139 12.86 -8.20 18.18
C ARG A 139 14.23 -7.52 18.14
N GLN A 140 15.10 -7.80 19.10
CA GLN A 140 16.47 -7.29 19.10
C GLN A 140 17.29 -7.94 17.97
N ALA A 141 17.22 -9.27 17.80
CA ALA A 141 17.93 -9.96 16.73
C ALA A 141 17.55 -9.42 15.33
N LEU A 142 16.24 -9.21 15.09
CA LEU A 142 15.69 -8.70 13.82
C LEU A 142 16.18 -7.29 13.46
N ALA A 143 16.56 -6.50 14.46
CA ALA A 143 17.00 -5.13 14.28
C ALA A 143 18.50 -5.01 13.94
N THR A 144 19.24 -6.12 13.86
CA THR A 144 20.66 -6.08 13.47
C THR A 144 20.84 -5.99 11.95
N PRO A 145 21.85 -5.27 11.43
CA PRO A 145 22.10 -5.20 9.98
C PRO A 145 22.25 -6.56 9.28
N PRO A 146 22.98 -7.56 9.86
CA PRO A 146 23.04 -8.89 9.26
C PRO A 146 21.69 -9.59 9.20
N ALA A 147 20.86 -9.46 10.25
CA ALA A 147 19.52 -10.02 10.23
C ALA A 147 18.65 -9.36 9.16
N LEU A 148 18.73 -8.03 9.00
CA LEU A 148 18.04 -7.33 7.92
C LEU A 148 18.44 -7.81 6.54
N LEU A 149 19.74 -8.00 6.28
CA LEU A 149 20.20 -8.58 5.02
C LEU A 149 19.56 -9.96 4.79
N VAL A 150 19.60 -10.84 5.79
CA VAL A 150 18.99 -12.18 5.69
C VAL A 150 17.49 -12.10 5.43
N LEU A 151 16.76 -11.25 6.16
CA LEU A 151 15.31 -11.07 5.96
C LEU A 151 14.99 -10.54 4.56
N ARG A 152 15.79 -9.61 4.04
CA ARG A 152 15.63 -9.09 2.67
C ARG A 152 15.88 -10.18 1.63
N LEU A 153 16.95 -10.96 1.76
CA LEU A 153 17.24 -12.08 0.87
C LEU A 153 16.15 -13.17 0.93
N LEU A 154 15.63 -13.47 2.12
CA LEU A 154 14.54 -14.43 2.29
C LEU A 154 13.20 -13.90 1.75
N THR A 155 12.99 -12.59 1.71
CA THR A 155 11.85 -11.99 1.02
C THR A 155 11.90 -12.28 -0.49
N LEU A 156 13.10 -12.28 -1.09
CA LEU A 156 13.29 -12.60 -2.52
C LEU A 156 12.97 -14.06 -2.86
N VAL A 157 12.92 -14.96 -1.88
CA VAL A 157 12.38 -16.32 -2.09
C VAL A 157 10.92 -16.25 -2.55
N GLY A 158 10.14 -15.29 -2.04
CA GLY A 158 8.78 -15.03 -2.51
C GLY A 158 8.73 -14.56 -3.96
N VAL A 159 9.69 -13.73 -4.38
CA VAL A 159 9.86 -13.35 -5.80
C VAL A 159 10.14 -14.58 -6.64
N ALA A 160 11.11 -15.41 -6.24
CA ALA A 160 11.51 -16.62 -6.95
C ALA A 160 10.43 -17.72 -7.00
N SER A 161 9.32 -17.58 -6.25
CA SER A 161 8.20 -18.54 -6.25
C SER A 161 7.60 -18.79 -7.64
N TYR A 162 7.75 -17.87 -8.59
CA TYR A 162 7.29 -18.08 -9.97
C TYR A 162 7.97 -19.26 -10.68
N GLN A 163 9.20 -19.59 -10.25
CA GLN A 163 9.99 -20.69 -10.80
C GLN A 163 9.51 -22.06 -10.32
N SER A 164 8.60 -22.11 -9.35
CA SER A 164 8.06 -23.35 -8.82
C SER A 164 7.39 -24.21 -9.91
N PRO A 165 7.53 -25.54 -9.83
CA PRO A 165 7.04 -26.46 -10.86
C PRO A 165 5.53 -26.63 -10.85
N ASN A 166 4.84 -26.35 -9.74
CA ASN A 166 3.39 -26.48 -9.61
C ASN A 166 2.81 -25.45 -8.62
N ALA A 167 1.48 -25.31 -8.63
CA ALA A 167 0.76 -24.37 -7.79
C ALA A 167 1.04 -24.55 -6.28
N ILE A 168 1.08 -25.78 -5.76
CA ILE A 168 1.24 -26.06 -4.32
C ILE A 168 2.62 -25.59 -3.83
N THR A 169 3.68 -25.98 -4.55
CA THR A 169 5.05 -25.56 -4.23
C THR A 169 5.20 -24.05 -4.35
N ARG A 170 4.54 -23.41 -5.33
CA ARG A 170 4.52 -21.96 -5.46
C ARG A 170 3.87 -21.29 -4.25
N LEU A 171 2.70 -21.76 -3.81
CA LEU A 171 2.03 -21.25 -2.61
C LEU A 171 2.92 -21.34 -1.38
N ALA A 172 3.57 -22.49 -1.15
CA ALA A 172 4.45 -22.69 -0.01
C ALA A 172 5.65 -21.72 -0.04
N VAL A 173 6.35 -21.62 -1.17
CA VAL A 173 7.51 -20.74 -1.34
C VAL A 173 7.11 -19.26 -1.19
N LEU A 174 5.98 -18.86 -1.76
CA LEU A 174 5.46 -17.50 -1.68
C LEU A 174 5.03 -17.13 -0.25
N ALA A 175 4.42 -18.06 0.49
CA ALA A 175 4.03 -17.86 1.88
C ALA A 175 5.26 -17.71 2.79
N VAL A 176 6.33 -18.49 2.55
CA VAL A 176 7.61 -18.32 3.25
C VAL A 176 8.23 -16.96 2.94
N GLY A 177 8.23 -16.53 1.68
CA GLY A 177 8.68 -15.18 1.30
C GLY A 177 7.92 -14.08 2.04
N ASN A 178 6.59 -14.19 2.11
CA ASN A 178 5.72 -13.27 2.85
C ASN A 178 6.00 -13.25 4.36
N PHE A 179 6.22 -14.42 4.96
CA PHE A 179 6.58 -14.54 6.38
C PHE A 179 7.80 -13.67 6.70
N PHE A 180 8.86 -13.75 5.89
CA PHE A 180 10.08 -12.96 6.09
C PHE A 180 9.92 -11.50 5.67
N ALA A 181 9.11 -11.22 4.64
CA ALA A 181 8.77 -9.86 4.23
C ALA A 181 8.14 -9.07 5.39
N LEU A 182 7.19 -9.67 6.11
CA LEU A 182 6.52 -9.04 7.25
C LEU A 182 7.45 -8.87 8.47
N LEU A 183 8.41 -9.77 8.68
CA LEU A 183 9.46 -9.58 9.69
C LEU A 183 10.43 -8.47 9.32
N ALA A 184 10.81 -8.37 8.03
CA ALA A 184 11.61 -7.26 7.52
C ALA A 184 10.88 -5.93 7.73
N PHE A 185 9.57 -5.91 7.47
CA PHE A 185 8.70 -4.75 7.67
C PHE A 185 8.70 -4.26 9.13
N VAL A 186 8.60 -5.18 10.10
CA VAL A 186 8.73 -4.85 11.53
C VAL A 186 10.05 -4.15 11.82
N SER A 187 11.16 -4.71 11.33
CA SER A 187 12.50 -4.16 11.60
C SER A 187 12.69 -2.76 10.97
N MET A 188 12.21 -2.56 9.74
CA MET A 188 12.34 -1.28 9.03
C MET A 188 11.48 -0.17 9.65
N TRP A 189 10.22 -0.46 10.00
CA TRP A 189 9.27 0.57 10.47
C TRP A 189 9.40 0.90 11.96
N TRP A 190 9.88 -0.04 12.78
CA TRP A 190 10.12 0.17 14.21
C TRP A 190 11.58 0.47 14.55
N ASN A 191 12.32 1.03 13.59
CA ASN A 191 13.65 1.56 13.84
C ASN A 191 13.60 2.65 14.93
N ARG A 192 14.64 2.73 15.78
CA ARG A 192 14.70 3.73 16.86
C ARG A 192 14.91 5.15 16.35
N SER A 193 15.64 5.30 15.24
CA SER A 193 15.84 6.56 14.53
C SER A 193 14.51 7.04 13.92
N LYS A 194 14.04 8.23 14.32
CA LYS A 194 12.80 8.80 13.76
C LYS A 194 12.94 9.12 12.28
N LEU A 195 14.08 9.66 11.88
CA LEU A 195 14.43 9.92 10.50
C LEU A 195 14.37 8.65 9.65
N ASP A 196 14.92 7.52 10.12
CA ASP A 196 14.88 6.27 9.37
C ASP A 196 13.49 5.62 9.35
N ARG A 197 12.69 5.78 10.41
CA ARG A 197 11.27 5.39 10.36
C ARG A 197 10.50 6.19 9.31
N ASP A 198 10.67 7.50 9.28
CA ASP A 198 9.99 8.36 8.31
C ASP A 198 10.43 8.03 6.89
N ARG A 199 11.74 7.76 6.68
CA ARG A 199 12.28 7.25 5.41
C ARG A 199 11.67 5.92 5.01
N ALA A 200 11.62 4.95 5.92
CA ALA A 200 11.04 3.62 5.67
C ALA A 200 9.56 3.72 5.30
N ILE A 201 8.77 4.54 6.00
CA ILE A 201 7.34 4.72 5.70
C ILE A 201 7.14 5.34 4.31
N HIS A 202 7.82 6.45 4.00
CA HIS A 202 7.66 7.12 2.71
C HIS A 202 8.17 6.28 1.54
N THR A 203 9.33 5.63 1.68
CA THR A 203 9.86 4.72 0.63
C THR A 203 8.94 3.53 0.40
N HIS A 204 8.24 3.06 1.44
CA HIS A 204 7.25 1.99 1.31
C HIS A 204 6.01 2.42 0.52
N ILE A 205 5.48 3.62 0.79
CA ILE A 205 4.37 4.22 0.03
C ILE A 205 4.78 4.44 -1.43
N LEU A 206 5.97 5.00 -1.66
CA LEU A 206 6.49 5.20 -3.02
C LEU A 206 6.77 3.88 -3.74
N GLY A 207 7.15 2.83 -3.03
CA GLY A 207 7.31 1.48 -3.57
C GLY A 207 5.98 0.90 -4.09
N PHE A 208 4.86 1.18 -3.40
CA PHE A 208 3.52 0.85 -3.88
C PHE A 208 3.20 1.62 -5.18
N PHE A 209 3.45 2.93 -5.21
CA PHE A 209 3.23 3.74 -6.42
C PHE A 209 4.12 3.29 -7.58
N LEU A 210 5.35 2.88 -7.31
CA LEU A 210 6.22 2.28 -8.32
C LEU A 210 5.64 0.96 -8.86
N MET A 211 5.07 0.11 -7.99
CA MET A 211 4.36 -1.09 -8.42
C MET A 211 3.21 -0.76 -9.37
N LEU A 212 2.38 0.23 -9.04
CA LEU A 212 1.29 0.67 -9.90
C LEU A 212 1.79 1.23 -11.22
N ALA A 213 2.81 2.10 -11.20
CA ALA A 213 3.42 2.63 -12.41
C ALA A 213 3.93 1.51 -13.31
N VAL A 214 4.62 0.50 -12.75
CA VAL A 214 5.06 -0.68 -13.51
C VAL A 214 3.87 -1.44 -14.08
N ARG A 215 2.79 -1.69 -13.32
CA ARG A 215 1.58 -2.36 -13.83
C ARG A 215 0.93 -1.59 -14.98
N VAL A 216 1.01 -0.26 -15.01
CA VAL A 216 0.58 0.55 -16.17
C VAL A 216 1.37 0.19 -17.42
N TRP A 217 2.66 -0.08 -17.35
CA TRP A 217 3.44 -0.51 -18.52
C TRP A 217 3.09 -1.93 -19.02
N PHE A 218 2.52 -2.76 -18.14
CA PHE A 218 2.22 -4.17 -18.42
C PHE A 218 0.72 -4.48 -18.43
N SER A 219 -0.10 -3.49 -18.78
CA SER A 219 -1.56 -3.62 -18.89
C SER A 219 -2.19 -4.34 -17.71
N SER A 220 -1.93 -3.81 -16.50
CA SER A 220 -2.44 -4.27 -15.20
C SER A 220 -1.65 -5.41 -14.53
N PHE A 221 -0.79 -6.15 -15.24
CA PHE A 221 -0.06 -7.27 -14.64
C PHE A 221 1.22 -6.84 -13.94
N ASN A 222 1.57 -7.54 -12.85
CA ASN A 222 2.89 -7.43 -12.24
C ASN A 222 3.91 -8.28 -13.03
N PRO A 223 4.88 -7.67 -13.75
CA PRO A 223 5.78 -8.40 -14.65
C PRO A 223 6.65 -9.44 -13.93
N ILE A 224 6.87 -9.30 -12.62
CA ILE A 224 7.64 -10.27 -11.83
C ILE A 224 7.05 -11.68 -11.91
N PHE A 225 5.73 -11.79 -12.10
CA PHE A 225 4.99 -13.05 -12.10
C PHE A 225 4.35 -13.38 -13.46
N THR A 226 4.84 -12.79 -14.55
CA THR A 226 4.34 -13.10 -15.91
C THR A 226 5.28 -13.97 -16.72
N ASN A 227 6.60 -13.82 -16.55
CA ASN A 227 7.59 -14.66 -17.22
C ASN A 227 8.87 -14.88 -16.39
N LEU A 228 9.64 -15.89 -16.78
CA LEU A 228 10.88 -16.25 -16.08
C LEU A 228 11.98 -15.19 -16.23
N LEU A 229 12.03 -14.46 -17.35
CA LEU A 229 13.03 -13.43 -17.59
C LEU A 229 12.90 -12.29 -16.57
N TYR A 230 11.73 -11.68 -16.46
CA TYR A 230 11.43 -10.61 -15.53
C TYR A 230 11.58 -11.07 -14.08
N ASN A 231 11.18 -12.30 -13.77
CA ASN A 231 11.38 -12.89 -12.46
C ASN A 231 12.86 -12.99 -12.07
N ASN A 232 13.70 -13.50 -12.98
CA ASN A 232 15.14 -13.64 -12.76
C ASN A 232 15.83 -12.27 -12.64
N VAL A 233 15.44 -11.29 -13.47
CA VAL A 233 15.95 -9.92 -13.38
C VAL A 233 15.56 -9.29 -12.04
N ALA A 234 14.30 -9.41 -11.62
CA ALA A 234 13.83 -8.88 -10.34
C ALA A 234 14.56 -9.52 -9.15
N THR A 235 14.80 -10.83 -9.21
CA THR A 235 15.58 -11.56 -8.19
C THR A 235 17.03 -11.05 -8.14
N GLY A 236 17.70 -10.95 -9.28
CA GLY A 236 19.09 -10.46 -9.36
C GLY A 236 19.24 -9.01 -8.87
N VAL A 237 18.35 -8.12 -9.33
CA VAL A 237 18.30 -6.73 -8.85
C VAL A 237 18.03 -6.69 -7.35
N GLY A 238 17.10 -7.51 -6.85
CA GLY A 238 16.79 -7.61 -5.42
C GLY A 238 18.00 -8.00 -4.57
N VAL A 239 18.85 -8.92 -5.04
CA VAL A 239 20.09 -9.30 -4.34
C VAL A 239 21.07 -8.13 -4.29
N VAL A 240 21.29 -7.45 -5.41
CA VAL A 240 22.17 -6.27 -5.48
C VAL A 240 21.68 -5.16 -4.55
N LEU A 241 20.37 -4.87 -4.58
CA LEU A 241 19.74 -3.89 -3.68
C LEU A 241 19.91 -4.29 -2.21
N SER A 242 19.73 -5.57 -1.88
CA SER A 242 19.86 -6.06 -0.50
C SER A 242 21.28 -5.89 0.03
N LEU A 243 22.30 -6.15 -0.80
CA LEU A 243 23.71 -5.94 -0.46
C LEU A 243 24.05 -4.45 -0.34
N TYR A 244 23.55 -3.62 -1.24
CA TYR A 244 23.73 -2.17 -1.19
C TYR A 244 23.12 -1.56 0.08
N LEU A 245 21.88 -1.94 0.41
CA LEU A 245 21.21 -1.50 1.63
C LEU A 245 21.88 -2.06 2.89
N PHE A 246 22.49 -3.26 2.84
CA PHE A 246 23.28 -3.76 3.95
C PHE A 246 24.52 -2.90 4.23
N LEU A 247 25.23 -2.46 3.18
CA LEU A 247 26.35 -1.53 3.34
C LEU A 247 25.90 -0.20 3.96
N GLN A 248 24.69 0.23 3.64
CA GLN A 248 24.05 1.39 4.27
C GLN A 248 23.77 1.12 5.75
N ASP A 249 23.01 0.07 6.06
CA ASP A 249 22.62 -0.30 7.42
C ASP A 249 23.83 -0.53 8.33
N TRP A 250 24.94 -1.03 7.78
CA TRP A 250 26.20 -1.20 8.50
C TRP A 250 26.89 0.11 8.85
N ARG A 251 26.79 1.11 7.97
CA ARG A 251 27.34 2.46 8.19
C ARG A 251 26.45 3.30 9.10
N THR A 252 25.16 2.99 9.16
CA THR A 252 24.12 3.64 9.97
C THR A 252 23.46 2.63 10.92
N PRO A 253 24.20 2.05 11.90
CA PRO A 253 23.73 0.91 12.70
C PRO A 253 22.47 1.21 13.51
N ILE A 254 21.52 0.28 13.43
CA ILE A 254 20.26 0.26 14.17
C ILE A 254 20.54 -0.17 15.61
N ILE A 255 20.30 0.70 16.59
CA ILE A 255 20.55 0.39 18.00
C ILE A 255 19.45 -0.51 18.56
N THR A 256 19.85 -1.62 19.18
CA THR A 256 19.02 -2.47 20.04
C THR A 256 19.25 -2.15 21.52
N SER A 257 18.31 -2.51 22.39
CA SER A 257 18.20 -2.00 23.77
C SER A 257 19.33 -2.38 24.74
N THR A 258 20.37 -3.07 24.30
CA THR A 258 21.47 -3.55 25.15
C THR A 258 22.58 -2.51 25.34
N ASP A 259 22.61 -1.45 24.53
CA ASP A 259 23.70 -0.47 24.52
C ASP A 259 23.43 0.78 25.40
N LEU A 260 22.34 0.80 26.18
CA LEU A 260 21.97 1.91 27.06
C LEU A 260 21.94 1.47 28.55
N PRO A 261 22.35 2.34 29.49
CA PRO A 261 22.23 2.07 30.93
C PRO A 261 20.77 1.75 31.28
N SER A 262 20.58 0.83 32.23
CA SER A 262 19.26 0.41 32.75
C SER A 262 18.51 1.57 33.44
N GLY A 263 17.98 2.50 32.66
CA GLY A 263 17.04 3.53 33.08
C GLY A 263 15.61 3.08 32.81
N LYS A 264 14.72 3.32 33.77
CA LYS A 264 13.30 2.94 33.72
C LYS A 264 12.68 3.28 32.36
N ILE A 265 11.98 2.32 31.75
CA ILE A 265 11.21 2.51 30.52
C ILE A 265 10.20 3.63 30.76
N HIS A 266 10.51 4.85 30.32
CA HIS A 266 9.57 5.95 30.35
C HIS A 266 8.40 5.60 29.43
N ARG A 267 7.20 5.58 30.00
CA ARG A 267 5.93 5.46 29.27
C ARG A 267 5.89 6.62 28.28
N ASN A 268 5.80 6.33 26.98
CA ASN A 268 5.96 7.33 25.93
C ASN A 268 4.75 8.29 25.97
N LYS A 269 4.89 9.50 26.52
CA LYS A 269 3.78 10.46 26.70
C LYS A 269 3.04 10.79 25.39
N GLU A 270 3.64 10.56 24.23
CA GLU A 270 2.99 10.72 22.92
C GLU A 270 1.94 9.64 22.60
N SER A 271 2.05 8.42 23.15
CA SER A 271 1.04 7.38 22.89
C SER A 271 -0.31 7.70 23.50
N ASP A 272 -0.34 8.59 24.50
CA ASP A 272 -1.56 9.04 25.18
C ASP A 272 -2.35 10.05 24.34
N LYS A 273 -1.75 10.61 23.26
CA LYS A 273 -2.41 11.54 22.32
C LYS A 273 -3.28 10.81 21.28
N TYR A 274 -3.03 9.52 21.05
CA TYR A 274 -3.64 8.75 19.96
C TYR A 274 -4.66 7.73 20.50
N PRO A 275 -5.60 7.28 19.66
CA PRO A 275 -6.53 6.22 20.01
C PRO A 275 -5.77 4.95 20.40
N GLY A 276 -6.30 4.23 21.39
CA GLY A 276 -5.64 3.04 21.93
C GLY A 276 -5.23 2.03 20.86
N LEU A 277 -4.26 1.18 21.21
CA LEU A 277 -3.64 0.18 20.32
C LEU A 277 -4.65 -0.60 19.46
N LEU A 278 -5.79 -0.96 20.04
CA LEU A 278 -6.88 -1.67 19.35
C LEU A 278 -7.39 -0.87 18.14
N ALA A 279 -7.81 0.39 18.35
CA ALA A 279 -8.33 1.24 17.28
C ALA A 279 -7.26 1.47 16.19
N THR A 280 -6.02 1.76 16.58
CA THR A 280 -4.92 2.00 15.64
C THR A 280 -4.61 0.75 14.78
N GLY A 281 -4.55 -0.44 15.39
CA GLY A 281 -4.30 -1.68 14.65
C GLY A 281 -5.45 -2.04 13.71
N LEU A 282 -6.70 -1.96 14.19
CA LEU A 282 -7.89 -2.22 13.36
C LEU A 282 -7.95 -1.26 12.16
N GLY A 283 -7.78 0.05 12.39
CA GLY A 283 -7.87 1.04 11.31
C GLY A 283 -6.74 0.96 10.30
N PHE A 284 -5.51 0.63 10.74
CA PHE A 284 -4.41 0.42 9.78
C PHE A 284 -4.63 -0.82 8.92
N GLY A 285 -5.13 -1.92 9.50
CA GLY A 285 -5.52 -3.10 8.73
C GLY A 285 -6.63 -2.82 7.72
N ALA A 286 -7.60 -1.99 8.07
CA ALA A 286 -8.65 -1.54 7.15
C ALA A 286 -8.12 -0.62 6.04
N LEU A 287 -7.20 0.30 6.36
CA LEU A 287 -6.53 1.14 5.35
C LEU A 287 -5.73 0.28 4.35
N MET A 288 -5.02 -0.72 4.87
CA MET A 288 -4.27 -1.70 4.09
C MET A 288 -5.17 -2.47 3.12
N PHE A 289 -6.33 -2.92 3.61
CA PHE A 289 -7.31 -3.63 2.79
C PHE A 289 -7.92 -2.72 1.73
N LEU A 290 -8.36 -1.51 2.09
CA LEU A 290 -8.90 -0.52 1.15
C LEU A 290 -7.90 -0.20 0.02
N THR A 291 -6.62 -0.06 0.37
CA THR A 291 -5.55 0.22 -0.58
C THR A 291 -5.40 -0.89 -1.61
N LEU A 292 -5.39 -2.16 -1.19
CA LEU A 292 -5.25 -3.29 -2.11
C LEU A 292 -6.55 -3.61 -2.85
N MET A 293 -7.70 -3.43 -2.22
CA MET A 293 -9.01 -3.73 -2.83
C MET A 293 -9.30 -2.78 -4.00
N MET A 294 -9.13 -1.46 -3.79
CA MET A 294 -9.51 -0.44 -4.78
C MET A 294 -8.34 0.07 -5.62
N PHE A 295 -7.12 0.01 -5.08
CA PHE A 295 -5.96 0.65 -5.69
C PHE A 295 -4.77 -0.30 -5.87
N GLY A 296 -4.96 -1.62 -5.73
CA GLY A 296 -3.92 -2.61 -6.06
C GLY A 296 -3.54 -2.59 -7.55
N ASP A 297 -4.43 -2.06 -8.39
CA ASP A 297 -4.16 -1.60 -9.74
C ASP A 297 -4.97 -0.32 -10.03
N VAL A 298 -4.49 0.52 -10.93
CA VAL A 298 -5.16 1.80 -11.24
C VAL A 298 -6.39 1.64 -12.14
N SER A 299 -6.53 0.50 -12.82
CA SER A 299 -7.68 0.18 -13.68
C SER A 299 -8.93 -0.27 -12.92
N ILE A 300 -8.82 -0.62 -11.64
CA ILE A 300 -9.93 -1.20 -10.86
C ILE A 300 -11.11 -0.21 -10.72
N VAL A 301 -10.83 1.08 -10.50
CA VAL A 301 -11.89 2.09 -10.39
C VAL A 301 -12.71 2.20 -11.70
N PRO A 302 -12.09 2.36 -12.89
CA PRO A 302 -12.80 2.22 -14.16
C PRO A 302 -13.57 0.90 -14.33
N ARG A 303 -13.02 -0.23 -13.86
CA ARG A 303 -13.68 -1.55 -13.92
C ARG A 303 -14.95 -1.65 -13.08
N TRP A 304 -15.03 -0.91 -11.99
CA TRP A 304 -16.25 -0.75 -11.18
C TRP A 304 -17.22 0.26 -11.82
N ALA A 305 -16.69 1.31 -12.42
CA ALA A 305 -17.49 2.36 -13.05
C ALA A 305 -18.04 1.99 -14.43
N VAL A 306 -17.78 0.76 -14.93
CA VAL A 306 -18.12 0.35 -16.29
C VAL A 306 -19.62 0.32 -16.50
N ALA A 307 -20.05 0.72 -17.70
CA ALA A 307 -21.45 0.69 -18.12
C ALA A 307 -21.59 0.03 -19.51
N PRO A 308 -22.81 -0.32 -19.94
CA PRO A 308 -23.04 -0.83 -21.29
C PRO A 308 -22.80 0.21 -22.39
N TYR A 309 -22.56 -0.27 -23.62
CA TYR A 309 -22.45 0.56 -24.82
C TYR A 309 -23.78 1.28 -25.14
N PRO A 310 -23.73 2.51 -25.70
CA PRO A 310 -22.53 3.20 -26.18
C PRO A 310 -21.78 4.02 -25.13
N ASN A 311 -22.40 4.33 -23.98
CA ASN A 311 -21.84 5.22 -22.97
C ASN A 311 -21.18 4.41 -21.84
N ARG A 312 -20.16 3.62 -22.19
CA ARG A 312 -19.53 2.64 -21.28
C ARG A 312 -18.75 3.21 -20.10
N GLY A 313 -18.66 4.53 -20.00
CA GLY A 313 -17.85 5.22 -18.99
C GLY A 313 -16.38 5.36 -19.40
N PRO A 314 -15.52 5.75 -18.45
CA PRO A 314 -14.11 5.97 -18.73
C PRO A 314 -13.38 4.64 -18.92
N ASP A 315 -12.69 4.50 -20.05
CA ASP A 315 -11.82 3.36 -20.30
C ASP A 315 -10.62 3.34 -19.35
N PRO A 316 -10.18 2.17 -18.86
CA PRO A 316 -9.01 2.03 -18.01
C PRO A 316 -7.79 2.80 -18.54
N ASN A 317 -7.50 2.73 -19.84
CA ASN A 317 -6.47 3.55 -20.48
C ASN A 317 -7.14 4.60 -21.40
N PRO A 318 -6.87 5.92 -21.25
CA PRO A 318 -5.91 6.54 -20.33
C PRO A 318 -6.48 6.96 -18.97
N TRP A 319 -7.79 6.88 -18.73
CA TRP A 319 -8.43 7.57 -17.59
C TRP A 319 -7.89 7.17 -16.21
N SER A 320 -7.34 5.97 -16.05
CA SER A 320 -6.70 5.54 -14.80
C SER A 320 -5.54 6.46 -14.36
N PHE A 321 -5.03 7.35 -15.24
CA PHE A 321 -4.08 8.38 -14.83
C PHE A 321 -4.63 9.29 -13.71
N LEU A 322 -5.94 9.54 -13.68
CA LEU A 322 -6.57 10.37 -12.63
C LEU A 322 -6.59 9.66 -11.27
N VAL A 323 -6.70 8.33 -11.26
CA VAL A 323 -6.57 7.52 -10.04
C VAL A 323 -5.13 7.62 -9.51
N MET A 324 -4.15 7.45 -10.39
CA MET A 324 -2.73 7.61 -10.03
C MET A 324 -2.40 9.03 -9.53
N LEU A 325 -2.94 10.05 -10.20
CA LEU A 325 -2.82 11.45 -9.79
C LEU A 325 -3.43 11.67 -8.41
N GLY A 326 -4.62 11.13 -8.16
CA GLY A 326 -5.29 11.24 -6.87
C GLY A 326 -4.50 10.61 -5.72
N LEU A 327 -3.89 9.44 -5.94
CA LEU A 327 -2.98 8.82 -4.96
C LEU A 327 -1.77 9.71 -4.64
N VAL A 328 -1.12 10.28 -5.65
CA VAL A 328 0.03 11.17 -5.46
C VAL A 328 -0.38 12.47 -4.76
N LEU A 329 -1.50 13.07 -5.17
CA LEU A 329 -2.05 14.27 -4.51
C LEU A 329 -2.38 14.00 -3.04
N GLY A 330 -2.94 12.83 -2.70
CA GLY A 330 -3.23 12.44 -1.33
C GLY A 330 -1.99 12.48 -0.42
N VAL A 331 -0.87 11.89 -0.87
CA VAL A 331 0.40 11.89 -0.11
C VAL A 331 0.99 13.31 0.01
N VAL A 332 0.92 14.10 -1.06
CA VAL A 332 1.44 15.48 -1.07
C VAL A 332 0.60 16.41 -0.18
N LEU A 333 -0.74 16.25 -0.16
CA LEU A 333 -1.65 16.99 0.71
C LEU A 333 -1.34 16.75 2.18
N MET A 334 -1.06 15.50 2.56
CA MET A 334 -0.64 15.16 3.93
C MET A 334 0.65 15.87 4.33
N SER A 335 1.52 16.20 3.37
CA SER A 335 2.74 16.93 3.70
C SER A 335 2.50 18.36 4.21
N HIS A 336 1.33 18.95 3.92
CA HIS A 336 1.04 20.36 4.19
C HIS A 336 -0.09 20.61 5.21
N ARG A 337 -0.97 19.64 5.50
CA ARG A 337 -2.22 19.85 6.28
C ARG A 337 -2.57 18.67 7.22
N SER A 338 -1.68 18.31 8.15
CA SER A 338 -1.88 17.13 9.03
C SER A 338 -3.01 17.25 10.06
N ASP A 339 -3.41 18.46 10.42
CA ASP A 339 -4.39 18.78 11.47
C ASP A 339 -5.86 18.55 11.05
N LYS A 340 -6.17 18.64 9.75
CA LYS A 340 -7.56 18.56 9.26
C LYS A 340 -7.95 17.20 8.67
N LEU A 341 -6.97 16.34 8.39
CA LEU A 341 -7.16 15.07 7.68
C LEU A 341 -7.61 13.90 8.58
N GLY A 342 -7.55 14.05 9.91
CA GLY A 342 -8.14 13.10 10.86
C GLY A 342 -9.58 13.43 11.29
N GLY A 343 -10.17 14.49 10.72
CA GLY A 343 -11.47 15.00 11.11
C GLY A 343 -12.64 14.16 10.59
N LEU A 344 -13.77 14.23 11.30
CA LEU A 344 -15.01 13.52 10.90
C LEU A 344 -15.47 13.88 9.48
N THR A 345 -15.28 15.14 9.07
CA THR A 345 -15.62 15.60 7.72
C THR A 345 -14.85 14.87 6.63
N TRP A 346 -13.55 14.61 6.83
CA TRP A 346 -12.75 13.89 5.83
C TRP A 346 -13.16 12.43 5.71
N HIS A 347 -13.50 11.78 6.82
CA HIS A 347 -14.06 10.43 6.81
C HIS A 347 -15.47 10.37 6.21
N ALA A 348 -16.30 11.39 6.40
CA ALA A 348 -17.60 11.50 5.74
C ALA A 348 -17.45 11.61 4.22
N ILE A 349 -16.46 12.39 3.75
CA ILE A 349 -16.11 12.46 2.33
C ILE A 349 -15.63 11.09 1.82
N GLY A 350 -14.74 10.41 2.55
CA GLY A 350 -14.28 9.07 2.19
C GLY A 350 -15.41 8.04 2.09
N LEU A 351 -16.36 8.08 3.03
CA LEU A 351 -17.55 7.21 3.01
C LEU A 351 -18.45 7.53 1.83
N ALA A 352 -18.75 8.81 1.60
CA ALA A 352 -19.55 9.25 0.46
C ALA A 352 -18.91 8.85 -0.88
N SER A 353 -17.57 8.96 -0.98
CA SER A 353 -16.82 8.55 -2.17
C SER A 353 -16.88 7.04 -2.41
N GLY A 354 -16.72 6.24 -1.36
CA GLY A 354 -16.83 4.78 -1.47
C GLY A 354 -18.24 4.32 -1.86
N LEU A 355 -19.28 4.89 -1.24
CA LEU A 355 -20.67 4.58 -1.59
C LEU A 355 -21.08 5.14 -2.95
N GLY A 356 -20.54 6.30 -3.32
CA GLY A 356 -20.73 6.91 -4.63
C GLY A 356 -20.15 6.05 -5.75
N LEU A 357 -18.94 5.49 -5.56
CA LEU A 357 -18.35 4.52 -6.48
C LEU A 357 -19.24 3.26 -6.65
N TYR A 358 -19.94 2.84 -5.59
CA TYR A 358 -20.78 1.64 -5.61
C TYR A 358 -22.20 1.87 -6.17
N TYR A 359 -22.83 3.02 -5.90
CA TYR A 359 -24.22 3.28 -6.28
C TYR A 359 -24.40 4.16 -7.51
N LEU A 360 -23.40 4.96 -7.89
CA LEU A 360 -23.44 5.74 -9.12
C LEU A 360 -22.97 4.87 -10.30
N GLN A 361 -23.11 5.40 -11.52
CA GLN A 361 -22.71 4.69 -12.74
C GLN A 361 -21.77 5.53 -13.60
N SER A 362 -20.99 4.86 -14.46
CA SER A 362 -20.20 5.51 -15.50
C SER A 362 -19.25 6.57 -14.92
N TYR A 363 -19.14 7.74 -15.54
CA TYR A 363 -18.24 8.81 -15.12
C TYR A 363 -18.44 9.30 -13.68
N PHE A 364 -19.67 9.29 -13.16
CA PHE A 364 -19.93 9.73 -11.77
C PHE A 364 -19.29 8.78 -10.76
N ALA A 365 -19.48 7.47 -10.93
CA ALA A 365 -18.81 6.46 -10.10
C ALA A 365 -17.29 6.60 -10.17
N PHE A 366 -16.75 6.81 -11.37
CA PHE A 366 -15.32 6.99 -11.57
C PHE A 366 -14.73 8.21 -10.83
N PHE A 367 -15.42 9.37 -10.87
CA PHE A 367 -14.94 10.55 -10.16
C PHE A 367 -14.97 10.37 -8.63
N GLU A 368 -15.98 9.68 -8.11
CA GLU A 368 -16.01 9.29 -6.69
C GLU A 368 -14.86 8.34 -6.33
N GLY A 369 -14.53 7.38 -7.20
CA GLY A 369 -13.34 6.53 -7.03
C GLY A 369 -12.02 7.31 -7.06
N CYS A 370 -11.92 8.35 -7.90
CA CYS A 370 -10.76 9.26 -7.89
C CYS A 370 -10.66 10.03 -6.57
N LEU A 371 -11.77 10.51 -6.02
CA LEU A 371 -11.80 11.17 -4.71
C LEU A 371 -11.43 10.21 -3.58
N LEU A 372 -11.90 8.96 -3.64
CA LEU A 372 -11.53 7.90 -2.71
C LEU A 372 -10.02 7.60 -2.74
N SER A 373 -9.35 7.74 -3.89
CA SER A 373 -7.91 7.57 -4.01
C SER A 373 -7.12 8.66 -3.24
N ILE A 374 -7.58 9.92 -3.32
CA ILE A 374 -7.01 11.04 -2.56
C ILE A 374 -7.18 10.79 -1.05
N TYR A 375 -8.40 10.42 -0.64
CA TYR A 375 -8.71 10.07 0.74
C TYR A 375 -7.79 8.97 1.27
N THR A 376 -7.71 7.85 0.55
CA THR A 376 -6.93 6.68 0.98
C THR A 376 -5.45 7.00 1.10
N ALA A 377 -4.85 7.61 0.07
CA ALA A 377 -3.43 7.95 0.06
C ALA A 377 -3.06 9.01 1.09
N SER A 378 -3.96 9.96 1.40
CA SER A 378 -3.72 10.98 2.43
C SER A 378 -3.59 10.42 3.85
N LEU A 379 -4.25 9.29 4.14
CA LEU A 379 -4.25 8.68 5.46
C LEU A 379 -3.06 7.76 5.72
N TRP A 380 -2.33 7.37 4.68
CA TRP A 380 -1.15 6.50 4.80
C TRP A 380 -0.05 7.08 5.68
N PRO A 381 0.50 8.30 5.43
CA PRO A 381 1.52 8.86 6.31
C PRO A 381 0.98 9.16 7.72
N HIS A 382 -0.31 9.52 7.84
CA HIS A 382 -0.98 9.83 9.10
C HIS A 382 -1.06 8.61 10.03
N LEU A 383 -1.66 7.51 9.55
CA LEU A 383 -1.84 6.30 10.34
C LEU A 383 -0.53 5.54 10.55
N SER A 384 0.40 5.56 9.58
CA SER A 384 1.71 4.92 9.73
C SER A 384 2.52 5.53 10.87
N LYS A 385 2.50 6.86 11.01
CA LYS A 385 3.18 7.57 12.12
C LYS A 385 2.59 7.20 13.47
N ARG A 386 1.27 7.03 13.57
CA ARG A 386 0.59 6.58 14.80
C ARG A 386 0.92 5.14 15.13
N LEU A 387 0.90 4.27 14.12
CA LEU A 387 1.14 2.84 14.24
C LEU A 387 2.47 2.56 14.96
N VAL A 388 3.55 3.24 14.56
CA VAL A 388 4.91 3.02 15.08
C VAL A 388 5.12 3.40 16.55
N HIS A 389 4.17 4.11 17.18
CA HIS A 389 4.23 4.40 18.62
C HIS A 389 3.83 3.21 19.51
N TYR A 390 3.15 2.21 18.96
CA TYR A 390 2.73 1.01 19.68
C TYR A 390 3.72 -0.14 19.49
N PRO A 391 3.76 -1.16 20.38
CA PRO A 391 4.62 -2.32 20.18
C PRO A 391 4.32 -3.06 18.86
N PRO A 392 5.33 -3.34 18.01
CA PRO A 392 5.13 -3.84 16.65
C PRO A 392 4.34 -5.14 16.60
N GLY A 393 4.75 -6.13 17.41
CA GLY A 393 4.12 -7.45 17.39
C GLY A 393 2.66 -7.45 17.86
N LYS A 394 2.22 -6.46 18.64
CA LYS A 394 0.80 -6.36 19.03
C LYS A 394 -0.02 -5.68 17.94
N VAL A 395 0.42 -4.50 17.52
CA VAL A 395 -0.38 -3.65 16.63
C VAL A 395 -0.37 -4.17 15.19
N LEU A 396 0.75 -4.70 14.69
CA LEU A 396 0.84 -5.23 13.33
C LEU A 396 0.12 -6.57 13.19
N SER A 397 0.20 -7.46 14.19
CA SER A 397 -0.60 -8.69 14.18
C SER A 397 -2.11 -8.41 14.20
N LEU A 398 -2.55 -7.36 14.90
CA LEU A 398 -3.94 -6.91 14.87
C LEU A 398 -4.32 -6.29 13.52
N ALA A 399 -3.45 -5.50 12.91
CA ALA A 399 -3.66 -4.96 11.57
C ALA A 399 -3.79 -6.07 10.53
N ILE A 400 -2.91 -7.07 10.58
CA ILE A 400 -2.96 -8.24 9.71
C ILE A 400 -4.23 -9.05 9.96
N LEU A 401 -4.62 -9.26 11.23
CA LEU A 401 -5.90 -9.92 11.54
C LEU A 401 -7.07 -9.19 10.86
N THR A 402 -7.10 -7.87 10.98
CA THR A 402 -8.18 -7.06 10.41
C THR A 402 -8.18 -7.13 8.89
N TRP A 403 -7.00 -6.99 8.28
CA TRP A 403 -6.83 -7.13 6.83
C TRP A 403 -7.32 -8.50 6.35
N VAL A 404 -6.96 -9.58 7.04
CA VAL A 404 -7.41 -10.95 6.72
C VAL A 404 -8.92 -11.09 6.81
N LEU A 405 -9.53 -10.61 7.90
CA LEU A 405 -10.98 -10.69 8.09
C LEU A 405 -11.72 -9.93 6.99
N LEU A 406 -11.21 -8.78 6.56
CA LEU A 406 -11.79 -8.00 5.47
C LEU A 406 -11.59 -8.68 4.10
N CYS A 407 -10.42 -9.28 3.84
CA CYS A 407 -10.18 -10.11 2.66
C CYS A 407 -11.17 -11.28 2.59
N ILE A 408 -11.30 -12.05 3.67
CA ILE A 408 -12.28 -13.15 3.77
C ILE A 408 -13.70 -12.62 3.54
N THR A 409 -14.08 -11.51 4.19
CA THR A 409 -15.41 -10.91 4.00
C THR A 409 -15.65 -10.52 2.54
N SER A 410 -14.65 -9.96 1.86
CA SER A 410 -14.76 -9.59 0.44
C SER A 410 -14.97 -10.78 -0.48
N VAL A 411 -14.34 -11.91 -0.16
CA VAL A 411 -14.58 -13.17 -0.87
C VAL A 411 -15.99 -13.67 -0.57
N TRP A 412 -16.44 -13.61 0.69
CA TRP A 412 -17.72 -14.16 1.13
C TRP A 412 -18.90 -13.41 0.52
N ILE A 413 -18.73 -12.13 0.18
CA ILE A 413 -19.77 -11.34 -0.50
C ILE A 413 -20.09 -11.89 -1.89
N VAL A 414 -19.12 -12.50 -2.57
CA VAL A 414 -19.23 -12.99 -3.96
C VAL A 414 -19.37 -14.51 -4.00
N ALA A 415 -18.51 -15.22 -3.29
CA ALA A 415 -18.45 -16.68 -3.24
C ALA A 415 -19.39 -17.28 -2.17
N TYR A 416 -20.46 -16.59 -1.79
CA TYR A 416 -21.30 -16.94 -0.63
C TYR A 416 -21.89 -18.36 -0.67
N ASN A 417 -22.05 -18.94 -1.86
CA ASN A 417 -22.56 -20.30 -2.06
C ASN A 417 -21.55 -21.39 -1.72
N PHE A 418 -20.26 -21.07 -1.74
CA PHE A 418 -19.16 -22.04 -1.60
C PHE A 418 -18.46 -21.96 -0.24
N VAL A 419 -18.86 -21.02 0.62
CA VAL A 419 -18.20 -20.74 1.90
C VAL A 419 -19.18 -20.78 3.08
N PRO A 420 -18.80 -21.40 4.22
CA PRO A 420 -19.66 -21.44 5.40
C PRO A 420 -20.03 -20.03 5.90
N GLY A 421 -21.33 -19.77 6.05
CA GLY A 421 -21.86 -18.49 6.55
C GLY A 421 -21.86 -17.35 5.54
N GLY A 422 -21.49 -17.59 4.27
CA GLY A 422 -21.43 -16.56 3.22
C GLY A 422 -22.77 -15.86 2.95
N THR A 423 -23.90 -16.55 3.18
CA THR A 423 -25.25 -16.00 3.01
C THR A 423 -25.53 -14.74 3.85
N VAL A 424 -24.82 -14.56 4.96
CA VAL A 424 -24.94 -13.36 5.83
C VAL A 424 -24.42 -12.11 5.14
N THR A 425 -23.39 -12.25 4.30
CA THR A 425 -22.70 -11.14 3.62
C THR A 425 -23.05 -11.04 2.14
N ARG A 426 -23.96 -11.87 1.64
CA ARG A 426 -24.35 -11.96 0.23
C ARG A 426 -24.61 -10.57 -0.37
N GLU A 427 -23.82 -10.19 -1.37
CA GLU A 427 -24.00 -8.97 -2.17
C GLU A 427 -23.97 -7.67 -1.33
N ARG A 428 -23.30 -7.67 -0.16
CA ARG A 428 -23.21 -6.52 0.78
C ARG A 428 -21.88 -5.77 0.75
N THR A 429 -21.41 -5.41 -0.45
CA THR A 429 -20.18 -4.58 -0.58
C THR A 429 -20.35 -3.18 0.01
N ASP A 430 -21.56 -2.63 0.00
CA ASP A 430 -21.95 -1.39 0.69
C ASP A 430 -21.56 -1.41 2.18
N VAL A 431 -21.88 -2.52 2.87
CA VAL A 431 -21.57 -2.70 4.30
C VAL A 431 -20.07 -2.84 4.50
N LEU A 432 -19.37 -3.58 3.62
CA LEU A 432 -17.91 -3.70 3.69
C LEU A 432 -17.24 -2.32 3.58
N ILE A 433 -17.68 -1.48 2.64
CA ILE A 433 -17.19 -0.10 2.48
C ILE A 433 -17.42 0.73 3.75
N ALA A 434 -18.63 0.67 4.31
CA ALA A 434 -18.95 1.38 5.54
C ALA A 434 -18.07 0.93 6.73
N VAL A 435 -17.88 -0.39 6.90
CA VAL A 435 -17.04 -0.96 7.95
C VAL A 435 -15.58 -0.54 7.79
N MET A 436 -15.03 -0.62 6.57
CA MET A 436 -13.65 -0.19 6.30
C MET A 436 -13.42 1.27 6.69
N VAL A 437 -14.27 2.18 6.21
CA VAL A 437 -14.12 3.62 6.48
C VAL A 437 -14.32 3.91 7.96
N PHE A 438 -15.26 3.22 8.63
CA PHE A 438 -15.46 3.34 10.07
C PHE A 438 -14.22 2.94 10.87
N LEU A 439 -13.60 1.80 10.56
CA LEU A 439 -12.39 1.34 11.24
C LEU A 439 -11.21 2.32 11.03
N VAL A 440 -11.04 2.82 9.81
CA VAL A 440 -10.04 3.86 9.49
C VAL A 440 -10.31 5.15 10.27
N ALA A 441 -11.57 5.57 10.38
CA ALA A 441 -11.96 6.75 11.13
C ALA A 441 -11.69 6.61 12.64
N LEU A 442 -11.91 5.43 13.22
CA LEU A 442 -11.59 5.17 14.62
C LEU A 442 -10.10 5.34 14.94
N ALA A 443 -9.21 4.92 14.04
CA ALA A 443 -7.75 5.08 14.21
C ALA A 443 -7.26 6.53 14.01
N SER A 444 -8.04 7.35 13.29
CA SER A 444 -7.64 8.68 12.84
C SER A 444 -8.03 9.80 13.79
N ARG A 445 -8.90 9.54 14.78
CA ARG A 445 -9.31 10.52 15.81
C ARG A 445 -8.14 10.93 16.69
N ASP A 446 -8.10 12.18 17.14
CA ASP A 446 -7.19 12.59 18.21
C ASP A 446 -7.89 12.42 19.55
N CYS A 447 -7.16 11.93 20.55
CA CYS A 447 -7.64 11.89 21.92
C CYS A 447 -7.21 13.18 22.61
N GLU A 448 -8.12 14.16 22.73
CA GLU A 448 -7.88 15.30 23.62
C GLU A 448 -7.76 14.79 25.06
N MET A 449 -6.70 15.23 25.74
CA MET A 449 -6.53 15.01 27.16
C MET A 449 -7.74 15.59 27.89
N GLY A 450 -8.58 14.73 28.47
CA GLY A 450 -9.63 15.15 29.40
C GLY A 450 -8.99 15.80 30.62
N GLU A 451 -8.82 17.13 30.59
CA GLU A 451 -8.44 17.91 31.77
C GLU A 451 -9.53 17.89 32.86
N GLU A 452 -10.76 17.45 32.55
CA GLU A 452 -11.85 17.31 33.52
C GLU A 452 -11.68 16.12 34.48
N GLY A 453 -11.13 14.98 34.03
CA GLY A 453 -10.98 13.79 34.90
C GLY A 453 -9.88 13.91 35.95
N ARG A 454 -8.95 14.86 35.80
CA ARG A 454 -7.81 15.04 36.72
C ARG A 454 -8.07 16.07 37.83
N ARG A 455 -9.15 16.85 37.73
CA ARG A 455 -9.58 17.77 38.80
C ARG A 455 -10.32 17.05 39.93
N GLU A 456 -11.00 15.95 39.65
CA GLU A 456 -11.67 15.17 40.71
C GLU A 456 -10.68 14.32 41.51
N GLU A 457 -9.61 13.79 40.89
CA GLU A 457 -8.60 12.99 41.61
C GLU A 457 -7.63 13.83 42.45
N LYS A 458 -7.51 15.13 42.18
CA LYS A 458 -6.71 16.09 42.96
C LYS A 458 -7.51 16.92 43.97
N GLY A 459 -8.83 16.74 44.04
CA GLY A 459 -9.70 17.39 45.03
C GLY A 459 -9.67 16.73 46.43
N GLY A 460 -8.92 15.63 46.59
CA GLY A 460 -8.98 14.78 47.78
C GLY A 460 -7.70 14.69 48.61
N VAL A 461 -6.83 15.70 48.67
CA VAL A 461 -5.77 15.77 49.70
C VAL A 461 -5.54 17.23 50.08
N ARG A 462 -5.95 17.61 51.30
CA ARG A 462 -5.63 18.88 51.93
C ARG A 462 -4.47 18.67 52.92
N GLU A 463 -3.61 19.69 52.97
CA GLU A 463 -2.71 20.13 54.04
C GLU A 463 -1.34 19.45 54.26
N GLY A 464 -0.30 20.31 54.18
CA GLY A 464 0.94 20.19 54.95
C GLY A 464 2.22 20.25 54.12
N GLY A 465 2.98 21.36 54.20
CA GLY A 465 4.42 21.35 53.90
C GLY A 465 4.93 22.50 53.04
N GLU A 466 5.82 23.30 53.63
CA GLU A 466 6.43 24.53 53.12
C GLU A 466 7.25 24.36 51.84
N GLY A 467 7.37 25.47 51.11
CA GLY A 467 7.92 25.51 49.76
C GLY A 467 9.43 25.47 49.66
N GLU A 468 9.90 24.89 48.56
CA GLU A 468 11.16 25.22 47.93
C GLU A 468 10.91 25.32 46.42
N LYS A 469 11.02 26.54 45.88
CA LYS A 469 10.87 26.84 44.45
C LYS A 469 12.10 26.34 43.69
N VAL A 470 11.98 25.19 43.03
CA VAL A 470 12.83 24.82 41.89
C VAL A 470 11.91 24.33 40.78
N GLY A 471 11.78 25.11 39.70
CA GLY A 471 10.89 24.75 38.59
C GLY A 471 10.53 25.92 37.68
N GLY A 472 11.53 26.63 37.17
CA GLY A 472 11.36 27.72 36.19
C GLY A 472 11.90 27.39 34.79
N GLY A 473 12.93 26.56 34.67
CA GLY A 473 13.67 26.40 33.40
C GLY A 473 12.96 25.63 32.29
N GLY A 474 12.06 24.70 32.60
CA GLY A 474 11.46 23.81 31.60
C GLY A 474 10.54 24.52 30.58
N LYS A 475 9.75 25.50 31.04
CA LYS A 475 8.83 26.26 30.16
C LYS A 475 9.54 27.29 29.28
N GLU A 476 10.62 27.88 29.78
CA GLU A 476 11.45 28.82 29.02
C GLU A 476 12.25 28.10 27.92
N ARG A 477 12.75 26.89 28.23
CA ARG A 477 13.47 26.00 27.30
C ARG A 477 12.60 25.44 26.17
N GLU A 478 11.35 25.08 26.46
CA GLU A 478 10.39 24.62 25.43
C GLU A 478 9.95 25.77 24.51
N GLY A 479 9.85 26.98 25.05
CA GLY A 479 9.65 28.22 24.28
C GLY A 479 10.86 28.57 23.40
N LEU A 480 12.09 28.31 23.85
CA LEU A 480 13.31 28.52 23.05
C LEU A 480 13.39 27.52 21.89
N ARG A 481 13.10 26.24 22.14
CA ARG A 481 13.00 25.21 21.09
C ARG A 481 11.95 25.57 20.04
N GLN A 482 10.77 26.05 20.45
CA GLN A 482 9.75 26.54 19.53
C GLN A 482 10.16 27.81 18.78
N ARG A 483 10.97 28.70 19.38
CA ARG A 483 11.52 29.89 18.70
C ARG A 483 12.60 29.56 17.68
N VAL A 484 13.44 28.55 17.93
CA VAL A 484 14.46 28.08 16.97
C VAL A 484 13.80 27.37 15.79
N VAL A 485 12.82 26.49 16.06
CA VAL A 485 12.03 25.81 15.03
C VAL A 485 11.15 26.80 14.25
N GLY A 486 10.59 27.81 14.92
CA GLY A 486 9.75 28.85 14.30
C GLY A 486 10.52 29.91 13.50
N LYS A 487 11.85 29.95 13.56
CA LYS A 487 12.73 30.88 12.82
C LYS A 487 13.39 30.25 11.59
N LEU A 488 13.09 28.99 11.25
CA LEU A 488 13.59 28.37 10.03
C LEU A 488 13.07 29.15 8.80
N PRO A 489 13.95 29.70 7.94
CA PRO A 489 13.52 30.38 6.73
C PRO A 489 12.84 29.41 5.75
N PRO A 490 11.91 29.87 4.90
CA PRO A 490 11.46 29.08 3.76
C PRO A 490 12.67 28.80 2.86
N ILE A 491 12.96 27.53 2.61
CA ILE A 491 14.09 27.12 1.77
C ILE A 491 13.83 27.59 0.33
N SER A 492 14.58 28.59 -0.14
CA SER A 492 14.61 29.04 -1.54
C SER A 492 15.66 28.27 -2.34
N GLU A 493 15.41 28.12 -3.65
CA GLU A 493 16.16 27.27 -4.60
C GLU A 493 17.66 27.62 -4.76
N GLU A 494 18.12 28.77 -4.26
CA GLU A 494 19.49 29.26 -4.46
C GLU A 494 20.50 28.83 -3.37
N GLU A 495 20.07 28.23 -2.25
CA GLU A 495 20.98 27.73 -1.20
C GLU A 495 21.51 26.30 -1.45
N GLU A 496 21.30 25.73 -2.65
CA GLU A 496 21.74 24.36 -2.99
C GLU A 496 23.26 24.23 -3.25
N GLU A 497 24.05 25.31 -3.35
CA GLU A 497 25.50 25.25 -3.64
C GLU A 497 26.46 26.04 -2.72
N GLU A 498 25.99 26.88 -1.79
CA GLU A 498 26.89 27.59 -0.85
C GLU A 498 26.93 26.91 0.52
N GLU A 499 27.84 25.94 0.66
CA GLU A 499 28.27 25.46 1.98
C GLU A 499 29.39 26.38 2.51
N GLU A 500 29.06 27.60 2.93
CA GLU A 500 29.95 28.41 3.80
C GLU A 500 29.15 29.10 4.92
N GLY A 501 29.35 28.58 6.14
CA GLY A 501 29.27 29.31 7.41
C GLY A 501 28.09 30.25 7.62
N MET A 502 26.91 29.72 7.99
CA MET A 502 25.89 30.54 8.64
C MET A 502 25.96 30.31 10.16
N ASP A 503 26.68 31.20 10.85
CA ASP A 503 26.77 31.23 12.30
C ASP A 503 25.38 31.50 12.90
N PHE A 504 24.85 30.54 13.64
CA PHE A 504 23.71 30.77 14.51
C PHE A 504 24.20 31.58 15.72
N GLU A 505 23.91 32.88 15.78
CA GLU A 505 23.99 33.63 17.04
C GLU A 505 22.89 33.13 17.98
N VAL A 506 23.22 32.12 18.78
CA VAL A 506 22.45 31.75 19.98
C VAL A 506 22.74 32.82 21.02
N ASP A 507 21.72 33.59 21.39
CA ASP A 507 21.81 34.64 22.40
C ASP A 507 22.35 34.03 23.72
N SER A 508 23.61 34.36 24.05
CA SER A 508 24.43 33.66 25.05
C SER A 508 24.11 34.11 26.47
N THR A 509 22.89 33.83 26.93
CA THR A 509 22.57 33.92 28.36
C THR A 509 22.68 32.54 29.02
N GLY A 510 23.92 32.09 29.26
CA GLY A 510 24.22 31.05 30.26
C GLY A 510 24.09 29.57 29.86
N SER A 511 23.99 29.21 28.57
CA SER A 511 23.93 27.82 28.08
C SER A 511 25.32 27.17 28.04
N SER A 512 25.42 25.84 28.27
CA SER A 512 26.68 25.09 28.12
C SER A 512 27.01 24.85 26.63
N VAL A 513 28.29 24.68 26.27
CA VAL A 513 28.74 24.33 24.90
C VAL A 513 28.10 23.02 24.40
N HIS A 514 27.79 22.10 25.33
CA HIS A 514 27.16 20.83 25.02
C HIS A 514 25.64 20.99 24.75
N GLU A 515 24.97 21.91 25.45
CA GLU A 515 23.56 22.25 25.23
C GLU A 515 23.35 22.90 23.85
N GLU A 516 24.26 23.79 23.44
CA GLU A 516 24.23 24.42 22.11
C GLU A 516 24.42 23.40 20.98
N ARG A 517 25.40 22.50 21.11
CA ARG A 517 25.63 21.42 20.15
C ARG A 517 24.47 20.42 20.10
N ALA A 518 23.81 20.15 21.22
CA ALA A 518 22.63 19.30 21.27
C ALA A 518 21.43 19.91 20.51
N LEU A 519 21.23 21.23 20.61
CA LEU A 519 20.21 21.97 19.85
C LEU A 519 20.52 22.00 18.34
N GLU A 520 21.79 22.18 17.97
CA GLU A 520 22.25 22.17 16.56
C GLU A 520 21.95 20.81 15.88
N LEU A 521 22.20 19.71 16.60
CA LEU A 521 21.89 18.35 16.14
C LEU A 521 20.38 18.14 15.92
N LEU A 522 19.53 18.64 16.84
CA LEU A 522 18.06 18.62 16.70
C LEU A 522 17.59 19.39 15.48
N ALA A 523 18.12 20.59 15.27
CA ALA A 523 17.79 21.42 14.12
C ALA A 523 18.24 20.76 12.80
N THR A 524 19.43 20.13 12.79
CA THR A 524 19.96 19.43 11.61
C THR A 524 19.12 18.20 11.24
N GLU A 525 18.69 17.39 12.22
CA GLU A 525 17.81 16.24 11.97
C GLU A 525 16.46 16.68 11.39
N GLU A 526 15.87 17.77 11.91
CA GLU A 526 14.60 18.30 11.42
C GLU A 526 14.72 18.86 9.99
N LYS A 527 15.80 19.61 9.70
CA LYS A 527 16.14 20.04 8.34
C LYS A 527 16.29 18.84 7.40
N GLU A 528 16.98 17.78 7.81
CA GLU A 528 17.10 16.55 7.01
C GLU A 528 15.76 15.85 6.76
N CYS A 529 14.87 15.78 7.76
CA CYS A 529 13.53 15.24 7.58
C CYS A 529 12.74 16.05 6.54
N LEU A 530 12.81 17.38 6.60
CA LEU A 530 12.16 18.26 5.63
C LEU A 530 12.75 18.08 4.23
N ARG A 531 14.09 18.10 4.09
CA ARG A 531 14.79 17.85 2.82
C ARG A 531 14.40 16.50 2.22
N PHE A 532 14.35 15.45 3.06
CA PHE A 532 13.92 14.12 2.65
C PHE A 532 12.47 14.14 2.12
N ARG A 533 11.54 14.78 2.82
CA ARG A 533 10.13 14.86 2.38
C ARG A 533 9.98 15.59 1.05
N HIS A 534 10.72 16.68 0.82
CA HIS A 534 10.75 17.34 -0.49
C HIS A 534 11.30 16.42 -1.58
N ARG A 535 12.38 15.68 -1.30
CA ARG A 535 12.94 14.68 -2.22
C ARG A 535 11.95 13.55 -2.52
N ALA A 536 11.27 13.01 -1.49
CA ALA A 536 10.25 11.98 -1.65
C ALA A 536 9.08 12.47 -2.51
N ASN A 537 8.61 13.71 -2.33
CA ASN A 537 7.58 14.32 -3.17
C ASN A 537 8.04 14.48 -4.63
N ARG A 538 9.30 14.90 -4.87
CA ARG A 538 9.88 14.94 -6.23
C ARG A 538 9.88 13.55 -6.88
N VAL A 539 10.26 12.51 -6.13
CA VAL A 539 10.22 11.13 -6.64
C VAL A 539 8.79 10.66 -6.90
N ALA A 540 7.82 11.02 -6.06
CA ALA A 540 6.40 10.71 -6.29
C ALA A 540 5.92 11.29 -7.62
N ILE A 541 6.27 12.55 -7.92
CA ILE A 541 5.98 13.21 -9.20
C ILE A 541 6.71 12.48 -10.34
N GLY A 542 7.97 12.08 -10.15
CA GLY A 542 8.71 11.28 -11.13
C GLY A 542 8.03 9.94 -11.46
N ILE A 543 7.51 9.23 -10.45
CA ILE A 543 6.74 7.98 -10.64
C ILE A 543 5.42 8.26 -11.37
N LEU A 544 4.73 9.37 -11.07
CA LEU A 544 3.54 9.78 -11.80
C LEU A 544 3.84 10.05 -13.28
N LEU A 545 4.94 10.74 -13.58
CA LEU A 545 5.38 10.98 -14.95
C LEU A 545 5.74 9.66 -15.67
N LEU A 546 6.38 8.72 -14.98
CA LEU A 546 6.64 7.38 -15.50
C LEU A 546 5.34 6.63 -15.84
N ALA A 547 4.31 6.73 -14.99
CA ALA A 547 3.01 6.14 -15.26
C ALA A 547 2.31 6.84 -16.46
N LEU A 548 2.37 8.18 -16.53
CA LEU A 548 1.83 8.96 -17.66
C LEU A 548 2.47 8.58 -18.99
N LEU A 549 3.79 8.35 -19.01
CA LEU A 549 4.49 7.83 -20.19
C LEU A 549 3.99 6.43 -20.56
N GLY A 550 3.69 5.57 -19.59
CA GLY A 550 3.11 4.25 -19.83
C GLY A 550 1.71 4.32 -20.43
N PHE A 551 0.84 5.20 -19.92
CA PHE A 551 -0.48 5.45 -20.51
C PHE A 551 -0.36 5.99 -21.94
N ALA A 552 0.51 6.99 -22.16
CA ALA A 552 0.74 7.56 -23.48
C ALA A 552 1.29 6.52 -24.47
N TYR A 553 2.20 5.66 -24.04
CA TYR A 553 2.76 4.58 -24.86
C TYR A 553 1.70 3.55 -25.28
N ARG A 554 0.78 3.22 -24.36
CA ARG A 554 -0.33 2.29 -24.61
C ARG A 554 -1.53 2.93 -25.28
N TYR A 555 -1.57 4.26 -25.42
CA TYR A 555 -2.70 4.95 -26.02
C TYR A 555 -2.73 4.70 -27.53
N HIS A 556 -3.57 3.76 -27.93
CA HIS A 556 -3.82 3.45 -29.33
C HIS A 556 -5.34 3.34 -29.54
N PRO A 557 -5.95 4.13 -30.45
CA PRO A 557 -7.35 3.94 -30.81
C PRO A 557 -7.55 2.54 -31.40
N ILE A 558 -8.42 1.74 -30.77
CA ILE A 558 -8.75 0.39 -31.25
C ILE A 558 -9.25 0.51 -32.70
N SER A 559 -8.57 -0.17 -33.61
CA SER A 559 -8.89 -0.13 -35.04
C SER A 559 -8.65 -1.51 -35.64
N PRO A 560 -9.50 -2.50 -35.30
CA PRO A 560 -9.25 -3.88 -35.63
C PRO A 560 -9.00 -4.04 -37.12
N THR A 561 -7.97 -4.82 -37.45
CA THR A 561 -7.56 -5.07 -38.84
C THR A 561 -8.80 -5.35 -39.70
N ARG A 562 -9.01 -4.55 -40.76
CA ARG A 562 -10.20 -4.67 -41.62
C ARG A 562 -10.34 -6.12 -42.08
N GLN A 563 -11.30 -6.83 -41.50
CA GLN A 563 -11.82 -8.02 -42.15
C GLN A 563 -12.28 -7.61 -43.55
N THR A 564 -12.08 -8.49 -44.53
CA THR A 564 -12.46 -8.36 -45.96
C THR A 564 -13.58 -7.35 -46.16
N GLU A 565 -13.50 -6.44 -47.13
CA GLU A 565 -14.33 -5.20 -47.13
C GLU A 565 -15.83 -5.37 -46.82
N HIS A 566 -16.45 -6.54 -47.06
CA HIS A 566 -17.77 -6.90 -46.52
C HIS A 566 -17.92 -8.43 -46.25
N PRO A 567 -17.55 -9.01 -45.08
CA PRO A 567 -17.84 -10.40 -44.78
C PRO A 567 -19.34 -10.70 -44.82
N THR A 568 -19.71 -11.76 -45.53
CA THR A 568 -21.06 -12.38 -45.50
C THR A 568 -21.15 -13.53 -44.49
N MET A 569 -20.02 -13.93 -43.90
CA MET A 569 -19.91 -14.97 -42.89
C MET A 569 -19.04 -14.45 -41.74
N PHE A 570 -19.37 -14.85 -40.52
CA PHE A 570 -18.56 -14.62 -39.34
C PHE A 570 -18.47 -15.92 -38.53
N SER A 571 -17.44 -16.01 -37.71
CA SER A 571 -17.22 -17.08 -36.75
C SER A 571 -17.43 -16.56 -35.32
N ALA A 572 -18.01 -17.40 -34.47
CA ALA A 572 -18.30 -17.06 -33.09
C ALA A 572 -17.85 -18.18 -32.14
N GLY A 573 -17.43 -17.82 -30.93
CA GLY A 573 -16.92 -18.77 -29.95
C GLY A 573 -17.26 -18.41 -28.51
N ILE A 574 -17.10 -19.39 -27.62
CA ILE A 574 -17.18 -19.21 -26.16
C ILE A 574 -15.99 -19.90 -25.50
N TRP A 575 -15.51 -19.34 -24.40
CA TRP A 575 -14.51 -19.99 -23.56
C TRP A 575 -14.68 -19.61 -22.08
N ALA A 576 -14.75 -20.60 -21.20
CA ALA A 576 -14.55 -20.39 -19.76
C ALA A 576 -13.06 -20.10 -19.49
N PHE A 577 -12.76 -18.85 -19.17
CA PHE A 577 -11.40 -18.31 -19.19
C PHE A 577 -10.66 -18.45 -17.85
N HIS A 578 -11.38 -18.84 -16.80
CA HIS A 578 -10.83 -19.15 -15.47
C HIS A 578 -9.87 -18.05 -14.97
N PHE A 579 -10.33 -16.80 -15.09
CA PHE A 579 -9.67 -15.58 -14.64
C PHE A 579 -8.27 -15.34 -15.23
N GLY A 580 -7.94 -15.98 -16.36
CA GLY A 580 -6.65 -15.81 -17.03
C GLY A 580 -5.50 -16.57 -16.37
N TYR A 581 -5.79 -17.61 -15.58
CA TYR A 581 -4.80 -18.51 -15.00
C TYR A 581 -4.73 -19.87 -15.71
N ASP A 582 -3.59 -20.54 -15.62
CA ASP A 582 -3.45 -21.95 -15.97
C ASP A 582 -3.58 -22.87 -14.74
N ASN A 583 -3.48 -24.18 -14.97
CA ASN A 583 -3.59 -25.20 -13.93
C ASN A 583 -2.48 -25.13 -12.86
N ASP A 584 -1.41 -24.35 -13.09
CA ASP A 584 -0.32 -24.12 -12.14
C ASP A 584 -0.40 -22.72 -11.48
N ALA A 585 -1.58 -22.09 -11.57
CA ALA A 585 -1.89 -20.75 -11.07
C ALA A 585 -1.04 -19.64 -11.70
N LYS A 586 -0.42 -19.87 -12.87
CA LYS A 586 0.39 -18.86 -13.56
C LYS A 586 -0.47 -18.09 -14.56
N PRO A 587 -0.24 -16.78 -14.76
CA PRO A 587 -0.94 -16.01 -15.79
C PRO A 587 -0.77 -16.65 -17.18
N SER A 588 -1.87 -16.83 -17.91
CA SER A 588 -1.91 -17.51 -19.20
C SER A 588 -2.16 -16.57 -20.39
N MET A 589 -2.24 -15.26 -20.14
CA MET A 589 -2.69 -14.21 -21.07
C MET A 589 -2.06 -14.26 -22.47
N GLU A 590 -0.72 -14.38 -22.56
CA GLU A 590 -0.04 -14.43 -23.87
C GLU A 590 -0.39 -15.69 -24.66
N ARG A 591 -0.51 -16.84 -23.99
CA ARG A 591 -0.95 -18.09 -24.63
C ARG A 591 -2.42 -18.01 -25.03
N ALA A 592 -3.25 -17.38 -24.20
CA ALA A 592 -4.65 -17.13 -24.49
C ALA A 592 -4.85 -16.25 -25.72
N ALA A 593 -4.13 -15.12 -25.81
CA ALA A 593 -4.18 -14.25 -26.98
C ALA A 593 -3.72 -14.99 -28.26
N GLN A 594 -2.63 -15.76 -28.19
CA GLN A 594 -2.19 -16.58 -29.32
C GLN A 594 -3.27 -17.60 -29.74
N PHE A 595 -3.92 -18.27 -28.79
CA PHE A 595 -5.00 -19.20 -29.09
C PHE A 595 -6.20 -18.51 -29.75
N ILE A 596 -6.67 -17.38 -29.19
CA ILE A 596 -7.79 -16.61 -29.74
C ILE A 596 -7.46 -16.14 -31.17
N ASN A 597 -6.27 -15.59 -31.38
CA ASN A 597 -5.84 -15.14 -32.71
C ASN A 597 -5.76 -16.30 -33.72
N ASN A 598 -5.14 -17.42 -33.33
CA ASN A 598 -4.99 -18.60 -34.19
C ASN A 598 -6.30 -19.32 -34.48
N SER A 599 -7.30 -19.22 -33.60
CA SER A 599 -8.63 -19.80 -33.82
C SER A 599 -9.37 -19.13 -34.99
N GLY A 600 -8.98 -17.91 -35.36
CA GLY A 600 -9.66 -17.12 -36.38
C GLY A 600 -11.01 -16.54 -35.94
N VAL A 601 -11.45 -16.76 -34.70
CA VAL A 601 -12.77 -16.33 -34.21
C VAL A 601 -13.00 -14.83 -34.38
N ASP A 602 -14.19 -14.42 -34.80
CA ASP A 602 -14.52 -13.02 -35.05
C ASP A 602 -15.18 -12.35 -33.85
N VAL A 603 -16.06 -13.08 -33.15
CA VAL A 603 -16.70 -12.66 -31.90
C VAL A 603 -16.57 -13.78 -30.87
N ILE A 604 -15.99 -13.49 -29.70
CA ILE A 604 -15.82 -14.49 -28.64
C ILE A 604 -16.32 -13.97 -27.30
N GLY A 605 -17.15 -14.78 -26.64
CA GLY A 605 -17.54 -14.60 -25.24
C GLY A 605 -16.57 -15.31 -24.30
N LEU A 606 -16.04 -14.61 -23.30
CA LEU A 606 -15.17 -15.16 -22.26
C LEU A 606 -15.89 -15.12 -20.90
N MET A 607 -15.98 -16.27 -20.21
CA MET A 607 -16.63 -16.37 -18.88
C MET A 607 -15.57 -16.43 -17.79
N GLU A 608 -15.95 -16.08 -16.56
CA GLU A 608 -15.05 -16.06 -15.39
C GLU A 608 -13.89 -15.08 -15.61
N THR A 609 -14.26 -13.82 -15.83
CA THR A 609 -13.36 -12.77 -16.32
C THR A 609 -13.19 -11.60 -15.36
N ASP A 610 -13.93 -11.58 -14.25
CA ASP A 610 -13.77 -10.57 -13.21
C ASP A 610 -12.56 -10.89 -12.32
N ALA A 611 -11.39 -10.44 -12.78
CA ALA A 611 -10.14 -10.51 -12.02
C ALA A 611 -9.78 -9.18 -11.32
N ALA A 612 -10.67 -8.19 -11.35
CA ALA A 612 -10.47 -6.87 -10.74
C ALA A 612 -10.75 -6.88 -9.22
N ARG A 613 -10.27 -7.93 -8.55
CA ARG A 613 -10.44 -8.19 -7.11
C ARG A 613 -9.09 -8.56 -6.49
N PRO A 614 -8.87 -8.19 -5.20
CA PRO A 614 -7.57 -8.43 -4.56
C PRO A 614 -7.21 -9.91 -4.47
N TYR A 615 -8.20 -10.80 -4.35
CA TYR A 615 -8.00 -12.25 -4.29
C TYR A 615 -7.92 -12.92 -5.67
N ILE A 616 -7.95 -12.17 -6.77
CA ILE A 616 -7.72 -12.67 -8.15
C ILE A 616 -6.62 -11.82 -8.85
N GLY A 617 -5.87 -11.04 -8.06
CA GLY A 617 -4.67 -10.35 -8.51
C GLY A 617 -4.88 -8.92 -9.00
N ASN A 618 -6.08 -8.36 -8.90
CA ASN A 618 -6.40 -7.02 -9.39
C ASN A 618 -6.02 -6.81 -10.87
N HIS A 619 -6.39 -7.76 -11.73
CA HIS A 619 -6.05 -7.73 -13.14
C HIS A 619 -7.20 -7.23 -14.01
N ASP A 620 -6.89 -6.36 -14.96
CA ASP A 620 -7.78 -5.98 -16.06
C ASP A 620 -7.52 -6.84 -17.30
N LEU A 621 -8.17 -8.01 -17.32
CA LEU A 621 -8.05 -8.98 -18.42
C LEU A 621 -8.58 -8.40 -19.73
N GLY A 622 -9.64 -7.59 -19.66
CA GLY A 622 -10.31 -7.04 -20.83
C GLY A 622 -9.44 -6.06 -21.59
N SER A 623 -8.83 -5.09 -20.88
CA SER A 623 -7.94 -4.13 -21.53
C SER A 623 -6.67 -4.81 -22.04
N TRP A 624 -6.13 -5.78 -21.29
CA TRP A 624 -4.97 -6.55 -21.74
C TRP A 624 -5.26 -7.27 -23.06
N LEU A 625 -6.37 -8.01 -23.16
CA LEU A 625 -6.72 -8.76 -24.38
C LEU A 625 -7.08 -7.84 -25.54
N SER A 626 -7.85 -6.78 -25.29
CA SER A 626 -8.26 -5.81 -26.31
C SER A 626 -7.06 -5.10 -26.92
N GLU A 627 -6.12 -4.62 -26.11
CA GLU A 627 -4.88 -3.99 -26.59
C GLU A 627 -3.99 -5.00 -27.33
N ARG A 628 -3.85 -6.22 -26.80
CA ARG A 628 -2.95 -7.24 -27.36
C ARG A 628 -3.44 -7.78 -28.71
N LEU A 629 -4.75 -7.92 -28.88
CA LEU A 629 -5.40 -8.48 -30.06
C LEU A 629 -5.90 -7.41 -31.05
N ASP A 630 -5.91 -6.14 -30.64
CA ASP A 630 -6.51 -5.02 -31.39
C ASP A 630 -7.97 -5.30 -31.78
N VAL A 631 -8.82 -5.53 -30.77
CA VAL A 631 -10.25 -5.86 -30.91
C VAL A 631 -11.12 -5.01 -30.00
N TYR A 632 -12.38 -4.80 -30.38
CA TYR A 632 -13.36 -4.17 -29.50
C TYR A 632 -13.67 -5.06 -28.30
N VAL A 633 -13.94 -4.45 -27.15
CA VAL A 633 -14.26 -5.15 -25.92
C VAL A 633 -15.50 -4.55 -25.27
N ASP A 634 -16.46 -5.41 -24.97
CA ASP A 634 -17.42 -5.17 -23.89
C ASP A 634 -16.91 -5.90 -22.65
N TYR A 635 -16.65 -5.12 -21.61
CA TYR A 635 -16.05 -5.57 -20.36
C TYR A 635 -17.00 -6.37 -19.47
N GLY A 636 -18.30 -6.36 -19.79
CA GLY A 636 -19.39 -6.93 -19.01
C GLY A 636 -19.80 -6.15 -17.77
N PRO A 637 -20.63 -6.78 -16.93
CA PRO A 637 -21.05 -6.21 -15.65
C PRO A 637 -19.83 -5.74 -14.85
N GLY A 638 -20.00 -4.62 -14.14
CA GLY A 638 -18.97 -4.11 -13.25
C GLY A 638 -18.66 -5.07 -12.12
N THR A 639 -17.45 -4.96 -11.57
CA THR A 639 -17.01 -5.79 -10.43
C THR A 639 -17.88 -5.57 -9.18
N ASP A 640 -18.59 -4.45 -9.10
CA ASP A 640 -19.57 -4.14 -8.07
C ASP A 640 -20.83 -5.03 -8.12
N THR A 641 -21.11 -5.72 -9.24
CA THR A 641 -22.32 -6.53 -9.42
C THR A 641 -22.22 -7.97 -8.91
N HIS A 642 -21.13 -8.30 -8.20
CA HIS A 642 -20.90 -9.60 -7.52
C HIS A 642 -20.99 -10.86 -8.41
N THR A 643 -20.75 -10.73 -9.71
CA THR A 643 -20.63 -11.90 -10.61
C THR A 643 -19.17 -12.35 -10.74
N TRP A 644 -18.93 -13.53 -11.30
CA TRP A 644 -17.58 -13.95 -11.73
C TRP A 644 -17.13 -13.30 -13.05
N GLY A 645 -17.96 -12.43 -13.63
CA GLY A 645 -17.67 -11.68 -14.84
C GLY A 645 -17.86 -12.49 -16.13
N ALA A 646 -18.28 -11.78 -17.17
CA ALA A 646 -18.24 -12.25 -18.54
C ALA A 646 -17.86 -11.05 -19.42
N MET A 647 -17.11 -11.26 -20.50
CA MET A 647 -16.76 -10.20 -21.45
C MET A 647 -16.92 -10.71 -22.88
N VAL A 648 -17.08 -9.78 -23.82
CA VAL A 648 -17.13 -10.08 -25.25
C VAL A 648 -16.02 -9.34 -25.98
N LEU A 649 -15.24 -10.06 -26.76
CA LEU A 649 -14.26 -9.51 -27.70
C LEU A 649 -14.80 -9.63 -29.12
N SER A 650 -14.67 -8.57 -29.91
CA SER A 650 -15.18 -8.51 -31.27
C SER A 650 -14.21 -7.82 -32.22
N LYS A 651 -13.92 -8.44 -33.36
CA LYS A 651 -13.22 -7.78 -34.48
C LYS A 651 -14.11 -6.75 -35.18
N PHE A 652 -15.42 -6.83 -34.98
CA PHE A 652 -16.41 -5.91 -35.53
C PHE A 652 -16.85 -4.86 -34.49
N PRO A 653 -17.26 -3.65 -34.91
CA PRO A 653 -17.71 -2.61 -33.98
C PRO A 653 -18.89 -3.06 -33.12
N ILE A 654 -18.72 -2.94 -31.80
CA ILE A 654 -19.80 -3.06 -30.82
C ILE A 654 -20.53 -1.72 -30.78
N VAL A 655 -21.84 -1.73 -31.07
CA VAL A 655 -22.65 -0.50 -31.16
C VAL A 655 -23.58 -0.31 -29.96
N ARG A 656 -23.95 -1.40 -29.30
CA ARG A 656 -24.86 -1.42 -28.14
C ARG A 656 -24.57 -2.65 -27.30
N SER A 657 -24.76 -2.55 -26.00
CA SER A 657 -24.83 -3.72 -25.15
C SER A 657 -25.83 -3.54 -24.02
N GLU A 658 -26.27 -4.66 -23.46
CA GLU A 658 -27.09 -4.74 -22.26
C GLU A 658 -26.49 -5.81 -21.34
N HIS A 659 -26.36 -5.47 -20.06
CA HIS A 659 -25.86 -6.38 -19.04
C HIS A 659 -27.03 -6.85 -18.19
N HIS A 660 -27.12 -8.16 -18.02
CA HIS A 660 -28.19 -8.84 -17.31
C HIS A 660 -27.60 -9.64 -16.13
N LEU A 661 -28.23 -9.51 -14.98
CA LEU A 661 -28.00 -10.38 -13.82
C LEU A 661 -29.13 -11.39 -13.80
N LEU A 662 -28.82 -12.67 -13.98
CA LEU A 662 -29.84 -13.70 -14.06
C LEU A 662 -30.39 -14.00 -12.65
N PRO A 663 -31.69 -14.30 -12.52
CA PRO A 663 -32.29 -14.58 -11.21
C PRO A 663 -31.69 -15.82 -10.56
N SER A 664 -31.33 -15.71 -9.29
CA SER A 664 -30.71 -16.79 -8.53
C SER A 664 -31.05 -16.68 -7.04
N PRO A 665 -32.29 -16.96 -6.61
CA PRO A 665 -32.68 -16.88 -5.20
C PRO A 665 -31.77 -17.69 -4.25
N HIS A 666 -31.23 -18.83 -4.67
CA HIS A 666 -30.47 -19.72 -3.78
C HIS A 666 -28.98 -19.77 -4.06
N GLY A 667 -28.58 -19.69 -5.33
CA GLY A 667 -27.24 -19.89 -5.82
C GLY A 667 -26.60 -18.60 -6.32
N GLU A 668 -25.77 -18.71 -7.34
CA GLU A 668 -24.87 -17.64 -7.79
C GLU A 668 -25.57 -16.63 -8.70
N VAL A 669 -25.26 -15.34 -8.54
CA VAL A 669 -25.64 -14.31 -9.52
C VAL A 669 -24.86 -14.52 -10.82
N ALA A 670 -25.56 -15.07 -11.81
CA ALA A 670 -25.03 -15.39 -13.13
C ALA A 670 -25.05 -14.16 -14.06
N PRO A 671 -23.96 -13.87 -14.80
CA PRO A 671 -23.94 -12.78 -15.77
C PRO A 671 -24.47 -13.20 -17.15
N GLY A 672 -25.19 -12.28 -17.81
CA GLY A 672 -25.60 -12.35 -19.20
C GLY A 672 -25.32 -11.04 -19.93
N LEU A 673 -24.78 -11.09 -21.14
CA LEU A 673 -24.44 -9.91 -21.95
C LEU A 673 -25.09 -10.05 -23.32
N VAL A 674 -25.96 -9.12 -23.68
CA VAL A 674 -26.43 -8.96 -25.05
C VAL A 674 -25.59 -7.88 -25.70
N VAL A 675 -24.82 -8.23 -26.73
CA VAL A 675 -23.92 -7.31 -27.44
C VAL A 675 -24.38 -7.22 -28.89
N THR A 676 -24.81 -6.03 -29.32
CA THR A 676 -25.15 -5.76 -30.72
C THR A 676 -23.88 -5.34 -31.47
N VAL A 677 -23.55 -6.12 -32.49
CA VAL A 677 -22.35 -5.97 -33.30
C VAL A 677 -22.72 -5.61 -34.74
N ASN A 678 -22.00 -4.66 -35.33
CA ASN A 678 -22.19 -4.27 -36.72
C ASN A 678 -21.30 -5.13 -37.66
N VAL A 679 -21.88 -6.18 -38.23
CA VAL A 679 -21.24 -7.04 -39.22
C VAL A 679 -21.55 -6.52 -40.62
N SER A 680 -20.65 -5.70 -41.16
CA SER A 680 -20.75 -5.17 -42.54
C SER A 680 -22.07 -4.47 -42.87
N GLY A 681 -22.62 -3.70 -41.93
CA GLY A 681 -23.89 -2.98 -42.08
C GLY A 681 -25.11 -3.72 -41.55
N THR A 682 -24.96 -5.00 -41.18
CA THR A 682 -26.01 -5.79 -40.53
C THR A 682 -25.77 -5.82 -39.03
N LEU A 683 -26.77 -5.42 -38.25
CA LEU A 683 -26.73 -5.55 -36.79
C LEU A 683 -27.05 -7.00 -36.41
N VAL A 684 -26.18 -7.62 -35.62
CA VAL A 684 -26.34 -8.98 -35.09
C VAL A 684 -26.20 -8.91 -33.58
N ASP A 685 -27.17 -9.49 -32.86
CA ASP A 685 -27.13 -9.58 -31.40
C ASP A 685 -26.41 -10.86 -30.99
N PHE A 686 -25.38 -10.74 -30.18
CA PHE A 686 -24.70 -11.86 -29.54
C PHE A 686 -25.12 -11.91 -28.08
N PHE A 687 -25.86 -12.96 -27.69
CA PHE A 687 -26.20 -13.17 -26.29
C PHE A 687 -25.21 -14.15 -25.67
N CYS A 688 -24.31 -13.61 -24.87
CA CYS A 688 -23.30 -14.31 -24.13
C CYS A 688 -23.81 -14.57 -22.70
N VAL A 689 -23.92 -15.83 -22.26
CA VAL A 689 -24.50 -16.14 -20.94
C VAL A 689 -23.76 -17.24 -20.21
N HIS A 690 -23.55 -17.06 -18.90
CA HIS A 690 -22.92 -18.02 -17.99
C HIS A 690 -23.89 -18.36 -16.86
N PHE A 691 -24.42 -19.59 -16.84
CA PHE A 691 -25.29 -20.03 -15.75
C PHE A 691 -24.47 -20.29 -14.50
N GLY A 692 -25.10 -20.14 -13.34
CA GLY A 692 -24.43 -20.38 -12.06
C GLY A 692 -23.91 -21.82 -11.98
N ASN A 693 -22.75 -21.97 -11.36
CA ASN A 693 -22.13 -23.29 -11.15
C ASN A 693 -22.89 -24.12 -10.10
N ASP A 694 -23.65 -23.47 -9.23
CA ASP A 694 -24.53 -24.16 -8.28
C ASP A 694 -25.71 -24.82 -9.02
N GLU A 695 -25.96 -26.09 -8.70
CA GLU A 695 -26.90 -26.95 -9.39
C GLU A 695 -28.29 -26.92 -8.72
N ASP A 696 -28.72 -25.76 -8.23
CA ASP A 696 -30.07 -25.58 -7.72
C ASP A 696 -31.12 -25.71 -8.84
N GLU A 697 -32.22 -26.40 -8.55
CA GLU A 697 -33.28 -26.65 -9.53
C GLU A 697 -34.10 -25.40 -9.86
N LEU A 698 -34.38 -24.56 -8.86
CA LEU A 698 -35.15 -23.34 -9.05
C LEU A 698 -34.33 -22.30 -9.81
N ASP A 699 -33.07 -22.11 -9.43
CA ASP A 699 -32.19 -21.14 -10.09
C ASP A 699 -32.02 -21.48 -11.57
N ARG A 700 -31.64 -22.72 -11.91
CA ARG A 700 -31.49 -23.13 -13.33
C ARG A 700 -32.77 -22.93 -14.14
N LYS A 701 -33.94 -23.16 -13.53
CA LYS A 701 -35.22 -22.91 -14.19
C LYS A 701 -35.43 -21.43 -14.43
N LEU A 702 -35.24 -20.58 -13.42
CA LEU A 702 -35.42 -19.14 -13.52
C LEU A 702 -34.41 -18.50 -14.49
N GLN A 703 -33.15 -18.95 -14.46
CA GLN A 703 -32.10 -18.55 -15.40
C GLN A 703 -32.46 -18.92 -16.84
N ALA A 704 -32.97 -20.14 -17.08
CA ALA A 704 -33.45 -20.58 -18.40
C ALA A 704 -34.69 -19.81 -18.88
N ASP A 705 -35.67 -19.59 -18.01
CA ASP A 705 -36.87 -18.81 -18.31
C ASP A 705 -36.50 -17.36 -18.67
N TYR A 706 -35.63 -16.72 -17.88
CA TYR A 706 -35.15 -15.36 -18.13
C TYR A 706 -34.33 -15.26 -19.42
N THR A 707 -33.43 -16.20 -19.68
CA THR A 707 -32.68 -16.25 -20.95
C THR A 707 -33.61 -16.41 -22.14
N ALA A 708 -34.64 -17.25 -22.03
CA ALA A 708 -35.63 -17.40 -23.09
C ALA A 708 -36.44 -16.11 -23.32
N GLU A 709 -36.79 -15.39 -22.27
CA GLU A 709 -37.47 -14.09 -22.35
C GLU A 709 -36.61 -13.06 -23.08
N VAL A 710 -35.34 -12.89 -22.67
CA VAL A 710 -34.40 -11.98 -23.33
C VAL A 710 -34.26 -12.32 -24.82
N LEU A 711 -34.05 -13.58 -25.17
CA LEU A 711 -33.98 -14.03 -26.57
C LEU A 711 -35.25 -13.72 -27.38
N ALA A 712 -36.43 -13.88 -26.77
CA ALA A 712 -37.70 -13.62 -27.45
C ALA A 712 -37.88 -12.13 -27.82
N THR A 713 -37.30 -11.23 -27.02
CA THR A 713 -37.33 -9.77 -27.26
C THR A 713 -36.36 -9.30 -28.35
N ALA A 714 -35.43 -10.16 -28.80
CA ALA A 714 -34.45 -9.81 -29.83
C ALA A 714 -35.14 -9.33 -31.13
N ARG A 715 -34.64 -8.19 -31.63
CA ARG A 715 -35.12 -7.55 -32.87
C ARG A 715 -34.20 -7.83 -34.05
N ASN A 716 -32.91 -8.04 -33.80
CA ASN A 716 -31.91 -8.41 -34.79
C ASN A 716 -31.78 -9.94 -34.87
N PRO A 717 -31.10 -10.48 -35.91
CA PRO A 717 -30.60 -11.84 -35.87
C PRO A 717 -29.77 -12.05 -34.59
N VAL A 718 -30.07 -13.12 -33.85
CA VAL A 718 -29.44 -13.41 -32.56
C VAL A 718 -28.60 -14.68 -32.61
N VAL A 719 -27.41 -14.63 -32.03
CA VAL A 719 -26.52 -15.77 -31.80
C VAL A 719 -26.40 -15.97 -30.30
N LEU A 720 -26.86 -17.13 -29.81
CA LEU A 720 -26.67 -17.52 -28.41
C LEU A 720 -25.31 -18.21 -28.26
N ILE A 721 -24.46 -17.64 -27.41
CA ILE A 721 -23.15 -18.12 -27.04
C ILE A 721 -23.20 -18.40 -25.54
N SER A 722 -23.45 -19.65 -25.13
CA SER A 722 -23.83 -19.95 -23.74
C SER A 722 -22.99 -21.04 -23.09
N TYR A 723 -22.63 -20.81 -21.82
CA TYR A 723 -22.20 -21.83 -20.89
C TYR A 723 -23.40 -22.17 -19.99
N LEU A 724 -24.03 -23.31 -20.25
CA LEU A 724 -25.25 -23.74 -19.54
C LEU A 724 -24.92 -24.90 -18.62
N THR A 725 -25.24 -24.77 -17.33
CA THR A 725 -25.19 -25.87 -16.34
C THR A 725 -26.44 -26.76 -16.41
N ASN A 726 -27.07 -26.84 -17.59
CA ASN A 726 -28.18 -27.74 -17.90
C ASN A 726 -27.71 -28.87 -18.81
N LYS A 727 -28.23 -30.08 -18.57
CA LYS A 727 -28.03 -31.20 -19.49
C LYS A 727 -28.59 -30.85 -20.89
N PRO A 728 -27.89 -31.22 -21.98
CA PRO A 728 -28.45 -31.13 -23.32
C PRO A 728 -29.82 -31.80 -23.39
N HIS A 729 -30.78 -31.15 -24.04
CA HIS A 729 -32.19 -31.60 -24.13
C HIS A 729 -32.95 -31.67 -22.79
N GLY A 730 -32.38 -31.17 -21.68
CA GLY A 730 -33.10 -30.99 -20.42
C GLY A 730 -34.16 -29.87 -20.50
N ASP A 731 -34.93 -29.68 -19.42
CA ASP A 731 -36.07 -28.75 -19.44
C ASP A 731 -35.65 -27.28 -19.61
N GLY A 732 -34.56 -26.85 -18.97
CA GLY A 732 -33.98 -25.52 -19.21
C GLY A 732 -33.56 -25.33 -20.67
N TYR A 733 -32.89 -26.32 -21.26
CA TYR A 733 -32.52 -26.30 -22.68
C TYR A 733 -33.74 -26.23 -23.61
N LYS A 734 -34.79 -27.02 -23.34
CA LYS A 734 -36.06 -26.97 -24.09
C LYS A 734 -36.76 -25.63 -23.95
N THR A 735 -36.66 -24.99 -22.79
CA THR A 735 -37.22 -23.67 -22.54
C THR A 735 -36.54 -22.61 -23.41
N ILE A 736 -35.20 -22.57 -23.37
CA ILE A 736 -34.40 -21.64 -24.18
C ILE A 736 -34.65 -21.84 -25.68
N THR A 737 -34.58 -23.09 -26.15
CA THR A 737 -34.73 -23.41 -27.58
C THR A 737 -36.17 -23.28 -28.08
N GLY A 738 -37.14 -23.72 -27.27
CA GLY A 738 -38.56 -23.78 -27.65
C GLY A 738 -39.35 -22.50 -27.40
N ARG A 739 -38.91 -21.61 -26.51
CA ARG A 739 -39.55 -20.30 -26.26
C ARG A 739 -38.70 -19.13 -26.73
N GLY A 740 -37.38 -19.18 -26.51
CA GLY A 740 -36.47 -18.08 -26.87
C GLY A 740 -36.08 -18.06 -28.35
N MET A 741 -35.73 -19.22 -28.92
CA MET A 741 -35.20 -19.31 -30.30
C MET A 741 -36.26 -19.60 -31.38
N VAL A 742 -37.53 -19.33 -31.11
CA VAL A 742 -38.68 -19.68 -32.00
C VAL A 742 -38.57 -19.05 -33.40
N LYS A 743 -37.85 -17.93 -33.53
CA LYS A 743 -37.63 -17.22 -34.79
C LYS A 743 -36.50 -17.82 -35.66
N VAL A 744 -35.80 -18.86 -35.19
CA VAL A 744 -34.61 -19.42 -35.87
C VAL A 744 -34.98 -20.61 -36.75
N LYS A 745 -34.85 -20.47 -38.08
CA LYS A 745 -35.18 -21.53 -39.06
C LYS A 745 -34.32 -22.80 -38.93
N LYS A 746 -33.07 -22.69 -38.44
CA LYS A 746 -32.12 -23.79 -38.19
C LYS A 746 -31.14 -23.38 -37.08
N PRO A 747 -31.40 -23.70 -35.81
CA PRO A 747 -30.46 -23.37 -34.75
C PRO A 747 -29.23 -24.29 -34.83
N THR A 748 -28.04 -23.72 -34.92
CA THR A 748 -26.78 -24.44 -34.74
C THR A 748 -26.39 -24.30 -33.27
N HIS A 749 -26.35 -25.42 -32.55
CA HIS A 749 -26.09 -25.44 -31.11
C HIS A 749 -24.67 -25.92 -30.83
N VAL A 750 -23.91 -25.15 -30.08
CA VAL A 750 -22.68 -25.61 -29.42
C VAL A 750 -22.94 -25.52 -27.92
N CYS A 751 -23.44 -26.61 -27.34
CA CYS A 751 -23.58 -26.74 -25.90
C CYS A 751 -22.29 -27.36 -25.35
N LEU A 752 -21.43 -26.56 -24.73
CA LEU A 752 -20.31 -27.09 -23.96
C LEU A 752 -20.86 -27.47 -22.58
N SER A 753 -21.11 -28.76 -22.38
CA SER A 753 -21.37 -29.33 -21.05
C SER A 753 -20.03 -29.79 -20.50
N THR A 754 -19.43 -29.03 -19.60
CA THR A 754 -18.27 -29.49 -18.84
C THR A 754 -18.69 -29.74 -17.39
N LYS A 755 -18.62 -31.01 -16.99
CA LYS A 755 -18.34 -31.41 -15.61
C LYS A 755 -17.05 -32.21 -15.64
#